data_AF-A0A963MWE4-F1
#
_entry.id   AF-A0A963MWE4-F1
#
_cell.length_a   1.000
_cell.length_b   1.000
_cell.length_c   1.000
_cell.angle_alpha   90.00
_cell.angle_beta   90.00
_cell.angle_gamma   90.00
#
_symmetry.space_group_name_H-M   'P 1'
#
loop_
_entity.id
_entity.type
_entity.pdbx_description
1 polymer ?
#
loop_
_entity_poly.entity_id
_entity_poly.type
_entity_poly.pdbx_seq_one_letter_code
_entity_poly.pdbx_strand_id
1 'polypeptide(L)'
;MTSLNPSDGFIALQAANYLLTVVLLVHAWRHDRKLFWVMPAAIAYGFLVEYSQVSKADAPYHYTQALVPLPGPVPLGVVLSWGTILYSVLATVRALDVRSWLAPVVAALLAAALDFVSDPAFVSLGFWVWELPGEWFGIPWTNYVGWFVIVACYTAWLGILRHHGPSRPWFEVAAPWLAIPLAFGCFVGIMLGYLWLVSRAFVDTSVLVATVFGVALVPVLARLRRFSGNQPLSLAVLAAPLFIYGASLLILFEGGLHRKTPELAVVLPGFTMLGLAGFLWAYRFGPGLRRIGDVVASGIQLSRRALLGLLLAAGAAGAAAVALLPDKGLIGPVNLPADDAFLPSQDVQWWYWTGHLETEEGRKFGFEVVFFTFDSFLFMRDQLTQVAITDVADDSFHFAEHLKFHLPSRTTNRFDLAAGAGNIIRAVGDNASDRLHSEVDGYVLDLEMDATKPPALHYGGDAHPYRFGGYTYYYSRVSMQTRGTIRVDGKTYRVTGTSWFDRQYGELYQAIVKGWQWFAIELDDGRQLMLYDILGRANEVERSGSVTDAQGRTRPLAGHEFAVEVLGHWKSPHTGCTYPSGWRVTVNDEVFEVQPMVRDQELRAKHGFWPGPEYWEGASTVSGASQGRAYVELNGFCRGAEGTLALN
;
A
#
# COMPACT_ATOMS: atom_id res chain seq x y z
N MET A 1 -24.62 12.69 12.09
CA MET A 1 -24.22 11.93 13.30
C MET A 1 -25.24 10.83 13.52
N THR A 2 -25.05 9.68 12.87
CA THR A 2 -25.83 8.47 13.11
C THR A 2 -25.40 7.87 14.45
N SER A 3 -26.35 7.62 15.34
CA SER A 3 -26.11 7.05 16.67
C SER A 3 -25.59 5.61 16.55
N LEU A 4 -24.32 5.41 16.87
CA LEU A 4 -23.69 4.09 17.04
C LEU A 4 -24.24 3.46 18.33
N ASN A 5 -25.15 2.49 18.24
CA ASN A 5 -25.65 1.78 19.42
C ASN A 5 -24.90 0.43 19.53
N PRO A 6 -23.97 0.27 20.47
CA PRO A 6 -23.13 -0.93 20.56
C PRO A 6 -23.96 -2.16 20.93
N SER A 7 -23.61 -3.32 20.34
CA SER A 7 -24.25 -4.60 20.68
C SER A 7 -23.99 -5.00 22.13
N ASP A 8 -24.89 -5.76 22.75
CA ASP A 8 -24.71 -6.27 24.13
C ASP A 8 -23.39 -7.04 24.30
N GLY A 9 -22.99 -7.79 23.27
CA GLY A 9 -21.71 -8.51 23.23
C GLY A 9 -20.50 -7.57 23.23
N PHE A 10 -20.56 -6.46 22.49
CA PHE A 10 -19.51 -5.42 22.50
C PHE A 10 -19.39 -4.75 23.87
N ILE A 11 -20.53 -4.39 24.48
CA ILE A 11 -20.55 -3.76 25.81
C ILE A 11 -19.93 -4.70 26.85
N ALA A 12 -20.33 -5.98 26.87
CA ALA A 12 -19.82 -6.97 27.81
C ALA A 12 -18.30 -7.17 27.65
N LEU A 13 -17.81 -7.28 26.42
CA LEU A 13 -16.39 -7.45 26.14
C LEU A 13 -15.58 -6.22 26.57
N GLN A 14 -16.06 -5.01 26.32
CA GLN A 14 -15.40 -3.78 26.74
C GLN A 14 -15.41 -3.62 28.27
N ALA A 15 -16.52 -3.94 28.94
CA ALA A 15 -16.59 -3.95 30.40
C ALA A 15 -15.60 -4.94 31.01
N ALA A 16 -15.45 -6.13 30.43
CA ALA A 16 -14.46 -7.12 30.83
C ALA A 16 -13.02 -6.60 30.65
N ASN A 17 -12.73 -5.94 29.53
CA ASN A 17 -11.43 -5.30 29.27
C ASN A 17 -11.11 -4.19 30.30
N TYR A 18 -12.11 -3.39 30.69
CA TYR A 18 -11.94 -2.33 31.68
C TYR A 18 -11.65 -2.93 33.07
N LEU A 19 -12.40 -3.96 33.46
CA LEU A 19 -12.19 -4.68 34.72
C LEU A 19 -10.80 -5.33 34.75
N LEU A 20 -10.40 -5.99 33.67
CA LEU A 20 -9.08 -6.60 33.51
C LEU A 20 -7.97 -5.55 33.68
N THR A 21 -8.15 -4.36 33.09
CA THR A 21 -7.21 -3.24 33.23
C THR A 21 -7.06 -2.82 34.69
N VAL A 22 -8.16 -2.69 35.44
CA VAL A 22 -8.12 -2.37 36.88
C VAL A 22 -7.41 -3.46 37.67
N VAL A 23 -7.72 -4.74 37.40
CA VAL A 23 -7.07 -5.88 38.05
C VAL A 23 -5.55 -5.86 37.83
N LEU A 24 -5.12 -5.60 36.59
CA LEU A 24 -3.69 -5.54 36.23
C LEU A 24 -2.99 -4.32 36.83
N LEU A 25 -3.65 -3.15 36.89
CA LEU A 25 -3.11 -1.97 37.58
C LEU A 25 -2.90 -2.24 39.07
N VAL A 26 -3.90 -2.83 39.74
CA VAL A 26 -3.82 -3.18 41.16
C VAL A 26 -2.72 -4.23 41.39
N HIS A 27 -2.63 -5.23 40.51
CA HIS A 27 -1.57 -6.23 40.56
C HIS A 27 -0.18 -5.59 40.39
N ALA A 28 0.01 -4.74 39.38
CA ALA A 28 1.26 -4.05 39.13
C ALA A 28 1.66 -3.17 40.33
N TRP A 29 0.70 -2.43 40.90
CA TRP A 29 0.94 -1.60 42.09
C TRP A 29 1.44 -2.43 43.30
N ARG A 30 0.83 -3.60 43.53
CA ARG A 30 1.13 -4.46 44.69
C ARG A 30 2.39 -5.30 44.51
N HIS A 31 2.71 -5.74 43.30
CA HIS A 31 3.73 -6.75 43.06
C HIS A 31 4.93 -6.25 42.24
N ASP A 32 4.79 -5.18 41.44
CA ASP A 32 5.88 -4.64 40.64
C ASP A 32 5.72 -3.12 40.35
N ARG A 33 6.14 -2.29 41.32
CA ARG A 33 6.06 -0.83 41.19
C ARG A 33 6.84 -0.26 39.99
N LYS A 34 7.82 -0.99 39.44
CA LYS A 34 8.56 -0.56 38.25
C LYS A 34 7.73 -0.76 36.98
N LEU A 35 6.98 -1.86 36.89
CA LEU A 35 6.06 -2.10 35.78
C LEU A 35 4.74 -1.32 35.93
N PHE A 36 4.34 -0.98 37.15
CA PHE A 36 3.17 -0.13 37.39
C PHE A 36 3.21 1.16 36.56
N TRP A 37 4.33 1.90 36.58
CA TRP A 37 4.44 3.17 35.82
C TRP A 37 4.52 2.98 34.30
N VAL A 38 4.83 1.78 33.83
CA VAL A 38 4.81 1.48 32.40
C VAL A 38 3.39 1.41 31.90
N MET A 39 2.43 0.91 32.69
CA MET A 39 1.06 0.72 32.22
C MET A 39 0.34 2.05 31.88
N PRO A 40 0.34 3.10 32.71
CA PRO A 40 -0.19 4.42 32.33
C PRO A 40 0.56 5.07 31.17
N ALA A 41 1.89 4.91 31.11
CA ALA A 41 2.67 5.43 29.99
C ALA A 41 2.36 4.70 28.67
N ALA A 42 2.11 3.40 28.72
CA ALA A 42 1.69 2.58 27.58
C ALA A 42 0.28 2.95 27.10
N ILE A 43 -0.65 3.26 28.02
CA ILE A 43 -1.97 3.82 27.67
C ILE A 43 -1.78 5.14 26.94
N ALA A 44 -0.98 6.07 27.47
CA ALA A 44 -0.72 7.35 26.80
C ALA A 44 -0.03 7.18 25.43
N TYR A 45 0.92 6.24 25.33
CA TYR A 45 1.62 5.93 24.08
C TYR A 45 0.68 5.33 23.03
N GLY A 46 -0.13 4.34 23.42
CA GLY A 46 -1.14 3.73 22.57
C GLY A 46 -2.14 4.76 22.07
N PHE A 47 -2.60 5.68 22.93
CA PHE A 47 -3.47 6.78 22.48
C PHE A 47 -2.81 7.64 21.41
N LEU A 48 -1.54 8.02 21.59
CA LEU A 48 -0.82 8.83 20.60
C LEU A 48 -0.68 8.09 19.25
N VAL A 49 -0.36 6.80 19.29
CA VAL A 49 -0.28 5.94 18.10
C VAL A 49 -1.64 5.87 17.41
N GLU A 50 -2.70 5.45 18.11
CA GLU A 50 -4.05 5.33 17.55
C GLU A 50 -4.55 6.67 16.99
N TYR A 51 -4.42 7.74 17.78
CA TYR A 51 -4.81 9.08 17.38
C TYR A 51 -4.13 9.50 16.07
N SER A 52 -2.84 9.19 15.92
CA SER A 52 -2.10 9.53 14.68
C SER A 52 -2.58 8.76 13.44
N GLN A 53 -3.23 7.62 13.63
CA GLN A 53 -3.76 6.79 12.55
C GLN A 53 -5.21 7.14 12.22
N VAL A 54 -6.08 7.30 13.23
CA VAL A 54 -7.53 7.41 13.02
C VAL A 54 -8.08 8.85 12.98
N SER A 55 -7.28 9.86 13.30
CA SER A 55 -7.76 11.26 13.38
C SER A 55 -7.70 12.02 12.05
N LYS A 56 -7.15 11.42 11.00
CA LYS A 56 -7.00 12.06 9.69
C LYS A 56 -8.21 11.74 8.81
N ALA A 57 -8.46 12.58 7.81
CA ALA A 57 -9.58 12.38 6.87
C ALA A 57 -9.38 11.14 5.96
N ASP A 58 -8.14 10.68 5.83
CA ASP A 58 -7.64 9.55 5.04
C ASP A 58 -7.13 8.41 5.94
N ALA A 59 -7.68 8.27 7.15
CA ALA A 59 -7.31 7.22 8.07
C ALA A 59 -7.42 5.82 7.41
N PRO A 60 -6.42 4.92 7.58
CA PRO A 60 -6.42 3.60 6.94
C PRO A 60 -7.52 2.68 7.45
N TYR A 61 -8.04 2.97 8.65
CA TYR A 61 -9.18 2.30 9.25
C TYR A 61 -9.90 3.28 10.19
N HIS A 62 -11.15 2.96 10.51
CA HIS A 62 -11.91 3.69 11.52
C HIS A 62 -12.61 2.75 12.49
N TYR A 63 -12.81 3.23 13.72
CA TYR A 63 -13.58 2.52 14.73
C TYR A 63 -15.09 2.76 14.52
N THR A 64 -15.87 1.68 14.51
CA THR A 64 -17.33 1.79 14.35
C THR A 64 -18.07 1.78 15.68
N GLN A 65 -17.43 1.31 16.75
CA GLN A 65 -18.05 1.19 18.07
C GLN A 65 -17.07 1.66 19.15
N ALA A 66 -17.58 2.45 20.10
CA ALA A 66 -16.82 2.87 21.28
C ALA A 66 -17.78 2.99 22.48
N LEU A 67 -17.47 2.29 23.57
CA LEU A 67 -18.22 2.46 24.83
C LEU A 67 -17.92 3.83 25.46
N VAL A 68 -16.65 4.25 25.41
CA VAL A 68 -16.21 5.59 25.80
C VAL A 68 -15.27 6.10 24.70
N PRO A 69 -15.70 7.06 23.86
CA PRO A 69 -14.83 7.66 22.85
C PRO A 69 -13.89 8.71 23.47
N LEU A 70 -12.66 8.78 22.96
CA LEU A 70 -11.65 9.80 23.25
C LEU A 70 -11.50 10.73 22.02
N PRO A 71 -10.73 11.84 22.11
CA PRO A 71 -10.45 12.68 20.94
C PRO A 71 -9.85 11.86 19.78
N GLY A 72 -10.18 12.22 18.54
CA GLY A 72 -9.64 11.54 17.36
C GLY A 72 -10.32 10.19 17.06
N PRO A 73 -11.65 10.12 17.13
CA PRO A 73 -12.43 8.88 17.30
C PRO A 73 -11.85 7.64 18.04
N VAL A 74 -10.86 7.79 18.93
CA VAL A 74 -10.19 6.63 19.55
C VAL A 74 -11.04 6.01 20.68
N PRO A 75 -11.34 4.70 20.70
CA PRO A 75 -12.05 4.06 21.81
C PRO A 75 -11.16 3.90 23.04
N LEU A 76 -11.65 4.27 24.23
CA LEU A 76 -10.93 4.07 25.49
C LEU A 76 -10.48 2.61 25.69
N GLY A 77 -11.33 1.64 25.33
CA GLY A 77 -11.00 0.22 25.47
C GLY A 77 -9.75 -0.19 24.71
N VAL A 78 -9.53 0.32 23.50
CA VAL A 78 -8.32 0.04 22.72
C VAL A 78 -7.08 0.56 23.45
N VAL A 79 -7.15 1.79 23.95
CA VAL A 79 -6.04 2.42 24.66
C VAL A 79 -5.74 1.71 25.99
N LEU A 80 -6.77 1.23 26.71
CA LEU A 80 -6.58 0.42 27.90
C LEU A 80 -5.92 -0.94 27.55
N SER A 81 -6.29 -1.54 26.42
CA SER A 81 -5.66 -2.76 25.91
C SER A 81 -4.18 -2.57 25.60
N TRP A 82 -3.76 -1.43 25.02
CA TRP A 82 -2.34 -1.09 24.88
C TRP A 82 -1.58 -1.18 26.23
N GLY A 83 -2.19 -0.65 27.30
CA GLY A 83 -1.65 -0.74 28.65
C GLY A 83 -1.51 -2.17 29.17
N THR A 84 -2.57 -2.98 29.04
CA THR A 84 -2.58 -4.36 29.55
C THR A 84 -1.66 -5.28 28.75
N ILE A 85 -1.61 -5.13 27.43
CA ILE A 85 -0.70 -5.83 26.53
C ILE A 85 0.74 -5.53 26.93
N LEU A 86 1.14 -4.26 26.95
CA LEU A 86 2.54 -3.90 27.20
C LEU A 86 3.00 -4.29 28.62
N TYR A 87 2.12 -4.15 29.61
CA TYR A 87 2.38 -4.66 30.96
C TYR A 87 2.62 -6.17 30.97
N SER A 88 1.74 -6.95 30.33
CA SER A 88 1.82 -8.41 30.33
C SER A 88 3.06 -8.92 29.59
N VAL A 89 3.39 -8.30 28.46
CA VAL A 89 4.55 -8.60 27.64
C VAL A 89 5.83 -8.30 28.41
N LEU A 90 5.98 -7.12 29.01
CA LEU A 90 7.20 -6.75 29.73
C LEU A 90 7.39 -7.56 31.02
N ALA A 91 6.30 -7.89 31.72
CA ALA A 91 6.34 -8.81 32.85
C ALA A 91 6.82 -10.22 32.41
N THR A 92 6.35 -10.70 31.26
CA THR A 92 6.77 -11.98 30.68
C THR A 92 8.24 -11.96 30.28
N VAL A 93 8.68 -10.92 29.56
CA VAL A 93 10.08 -10.74 29.15
C VAL A 93 11.03 -10.71 30.36
N ARG A 94 10.61 -10.06 31.45
CA ARG A 94 11.35 -10.05 32.71
C ARG A 94 11.41 -11.44 33.35
N ALA A 95 10.30 -12.17 33.35
CA ALA A 95 10.24 -13.53 33.90
C ALA A 95 11.05 -14.55 33.09
N LEU A 96 11.18 -14.35 31.77
CA LEU A 96 12.02 -15.14 30.87
C LEU A 96 13.53 -14.91 31.06
N ASP A 97 13.90 -13.82 31.76
CA ASP A 97 15.29 -13.40 32.00
C ASP A 97 16.12 -13.31 30.72
N VAL A 98 15.53 -12.70 29.68
CA VAL A 98 16.20 -12.54 28.38
C VAL A 98 17.27 -11.45 28.45
N ARG A 99 18.30 -11.57 27.60
CA ARG A 99 19.35 -10.54 27.50
C ARG A 99 18.73 -9.18 27.15
N SER A 100 19.26 -8.11 27.75
CA SER A 100 18.73 -6.75 27.59
C SER A 100 18.55 -6.30 26.13
N TRP A 101 19.50 -6.62 25.24
CA TRP A 101 19.41 -6.28 23.81
C TRP A 101 18.36 -7.11 23.04
N LEU A 102 17.98 -8.27 23.56
CA LEU A 102 16.98 -9.16 22.95
C LEU A 102 15.56 -8.90 23.52
N ALA A 103 15.46 -8.25 24.67
CA ALA A 103 14.20 -7.90 25.32
C ALA A 103 13.22 -7.13 24.39
N PRO A 104 13.65 -6.13 23.60
CA PRO A 104 12.75 -5.43 22.68
C PRO A 104 12.16 -6.33 21.60
N VAL A 105 12.98 -7.25 21.07
CA VAL A 105 12.55 -8.19 20.02
C VAL A 105 11.54 -9.20 20.59
N VAL A 106 11.82 -9.79 21.75
CA VAL A 106 10.89 -10.74 22.38
C VAL A 106 9.59 -10.05 22.79
N ALA A 107 9.67 -8.82 23.31
CA ALA A 107 8.49 -8.02 23.64
C ALA A 107 7.63 -7.77 22.40
N ALA A 108 8.25 -7.32 21.31
CA ALA A 108 7.58 -7.03 20.05
C ALA A 108 6.92 -8.28 19.43
N LEU A 109 7.61 -9.42 19.44
CA LEU A 109 7.04 -10.69 18.94
C LEU A 109 5.81 -11.13 19.77
N LEU A 110 5.87 -11.01 21.10
CA LEU A 110 4.73 -11.38 21.97
C LEU A 110 3.53 -10.45 21.76
N ALA A 111 3.77 -9.15 21.60
CA ALA A 111 2.71 -8.18 21.34
C ALA A 111 2.09 -8.35 19.95
N ALA A 112 2.93 -8.47 18.90
CA ALA A 112 2.47 -8.71 17.54
C ALA A 112 1.70 -10.04 17.43
N ALA A 113 2.09 -11.08 18.19
CA ALA A 113 1.35 -12.34 18.23
C ALA A 113 0.00 -12.24 18.94
N LEU A 114 -0.23 -11.26 19.82
CA LEU A 114 -1.55 -11.00 20.37
C LEU A 114 -2.45 -10.41 19.30
N ASP A 115 -1.96 -9.36 18.64
CA ASP A 115 -2.66 -8.63 17.58
C ASP A 115 -3.01 -9.52 16.37
N PHE A 116 -2.03 -10.30 15.90
CA PHE A 116 -2.16 -11.23 14.78
C PHE A 116 -3.29 -12.25 14.91
N VAL A 117 -3.52 -12.72 16.15
CA VAL A 117 -4.59 -13.67 16.46
C VAL A 117 -5.92 -12.94 16.70
N SER A 118 -5.87 -11.75 17.28
CA SER A 118 -7.08 -11.04 17.69
C SER A 118 -7.81 -10.34 16.56
N ASP A 119 -7.06 -9.79 15.63
CA ASP A 119 -7.58 -8.90 14.59
C ASP A 119 -8.64 -9.53 13.70
N PRO A 120 -8.46 -10.74 13.12
CA PRO A 120 -9.49 -11.35 12.30
C PRO A 120 -10.83 -11.49 13.04
N ALA A 121 -10.78 -11.80 14.34
CA ALA A 121 -11.98 -11.94 15.15
C ALA A 121 -12.68 -10.57 15.37
N PHE A 122 -11.96 -9.54 15.80
CA PHE A 122 -12.55 -8.25 16.13
C PHE A 122 -12.96 -7.43 14.88
N VAL A 123 -12.20 -7.52 13.78
CA VAL A 123 -12.57 -6.95 12.48
C VAL A 123 -13.82 -7.63 11.93
N SER A 124 -13.97 -8.95 12.09
CA SER A 124 -15.18 -9.65 11.62
C SER A 124 -16.48 -9.22 12.32
N LEU A 125 -16.37 -8.70 13.55
CA LEU A 125 -17.48 -8.09 14.29
C LEU A 125 -17.66 -6.60 13.97
N GLY A 126 -16.81 -6.05 13.11
CA GLY A 126 -16.83 -4.66 12.68
C GLY A 126 -16.35 -3.68 13.75
N PHE A 127 -15.60 -4.09 14.79
CA PHE A 127 -15.18 -3.17 15.86
C PHE A 127 -14.37 -2.00 15.30
N TRP A 128 -13.51 -2.31 14.33
CA TRP A 128 -12.94 -1.36 13.38
C TRP A 128 -13.04 -1.96 11.99
N VAL A 129 -13.05 -1.07 11.01
CA VAL A 129 -13.13 -1.40 9.58
C VAL A 129 -11.93 -0.77 8.91
N TRP A 130 -11.15 -1.60 8.22
CA TRP A 130 -10.10 -1.13 7.32
C TRP A 130 -10.74 -0.63 6.04
N GLU A 131 -10.40 0.60 5.63
CA GLU A 131 -10.94 1.22 4.40
C GLU A 131 -10.53 0.40 3.17
N LEU A 132 -9.35 -0.20 3.24
CA LEU A 132 -8.80 -1.11 2.24
C LEU A 132 -8.55 -2.46 2.90
N PRO A 133 -9.18 -3.55 2.42
CA PRO A 133 -8.98 -4.86 3.02
C PRO A 133 -7.53 -5.28 2.82
N GLY A 134 -6.83 -5.58 3.92
CA GLY A 134 -5.46 -6.09 3.90
C GLY A 134 -5.35 -7.61 3.74
N GLU A 135 -4.14 -8.13 3.58
CA GLU A 135 -3.85 -9.49 3.10
C GLU A 135 -4.22 -10.57 4.12
N TRP A 136 -4.13 -10.27 5.41
CA TRP A 136 -4.48 -11.19 6.47
C TRP A 136 -5.93 -11.00 6.91
N PHE A 137 -6.85 -11.71 6.24
CA PHE A 137 -8.28 -11.69 6.56
C PHE A 137 -8.90 -10.29 6.64
N GLY A 138 -8.45 -9.37 5.78
CA GLY A 138 -8.90 -7.98 5.74
C GLY A 138 -8.00 -6.99 6.50
N ILE A 139 -6.91 -7.46 7.11
CA ILE A 139 -5.94 -6.62 7.84
C ILE A 139 -4.58 -6.61 7.12
N PRO A 140 -3.94 -5.45 6.93
CA PRO A 140 -2.73 -5.37 6.12
C PRO A 140 -1.51 -5.93 6.86
N TRP A 141 -0.59 -6.59 6.17
CA TRP A 141 0.63 -7.15 6.80
C TRP A 141 1.44 -6.11 7.55
N THR A 142 1.44 -4.90 7.02
CA THR A 142 2.13 -3.76 7.58
C THR A 142 1.60 -3.42 8.98
N ASN A 143 0.34 -3.74 9.33
CA ASN A 143 -0.21 -3.50 10.68
C ASN A 143 0.60 -4.26 11.74
N TYR A 144 0.90 -5.53 11.47
CA TYR A 144 1.69 -6.39 12.36
C TYR A 144 3.16 -5.97 12.42
N VAL A 145 3.71 -5.47 11.32
CA VAL A 145 5.03 -4.83 11.31
C VAL A 145 5.00 -3.56 12.17
N GLY A 146 3.93 -2.76 12.09
CA GLY A 146 3.68 -1.60 12.93
C GLY A 146 3.73 -1.97 14.40
N TRP A 147 2.91 -2.92 14.84
CA TRP A 147 2.94 -3.45 16.21
C TRP A 147 4.33 -3.91 16.65
N PHE A 148 5.03 -4.66 15.80
CA PHE A 148 6.39 -5.10 16.08
C PHE A 148 7.34 -3.92 16.30
N VAL A 149 7.38 -2.96 15.37
CA VAL A 149 8.31 -1.82 15.43
C VAL A 149 7.96 -0.89 16.59
N ILE A 150 6.69 -0.58 16.81
CA ILE A 150 6.21 0.31 17.88
C ILE A 150 6.62 -0.25 19.24
N VAL A 151 6.35 -1.53 19.50
CA VAL A 151 6.68 -2.19 20.77
C VAL A 151 8.19 -2.38 20.93
N ALA A 152 8.91 -2.70 19.86
CA ALA A 152 10.38 -2.82 19.88
C ALA A 152 11.02 -1.46 20.22
N CYS A 153 10.61 -0.38 19.56
CA CYS A 153 11.12 0.97 19.80
C CYS A 153 10.86 1.41 21.25
N TYR A 154 9.64 1.24 21.76
CA TYR A 154 9.31 1.60 23.13
C TYR A 154 10.13 0.81 24.15
N THR A 155 10.21 -0.51 23.98
CA THR A 155 10.94 -1.39 24.89
C THR A 155 12.45 -1.11 24.87
N ALA A 156 13.02 -0.83 23.69
CA ALA A 156 14.42 -0.48 23.54
C ALA A 156 14.75 0.82 24.25
N TRP A 157 13.99 1.90 24.00
CA TRP A 157 14.23 3.19 24.64
C TRP A 157 13.98 3.16 26.15
N LEU A 158 12.96 2.44 26.62
CA LEU A 158 12.75 2.22 28.05
C LEU A 158 13.95 1.50 28.70
N GLY A 159 14.49 0.48 28.02
CA GLY A 159 15.68 -0.24 28.47
C GLY A 159 16.94 0.65 28.52
N ILE A 160 17.19 1.42 27.46
CA ILE A 160 18.30 2.37 27.34
C ILE A 160 18.22 3.43 28.45
N LEU A 161 17.05 4.05 28.62
CA LEU A 161 16.82 5.05 29.66
C LEU A 161 17.07 4.46 31.04
N ARG A 162 16.53 3.28 31.35
CA ARG A 162 16.77 2.63 32.66
C ARG A 162 18.23 2.21 32.88
N HIS A 163 18.96 1.88 31.83
CA HIS A 163 20.36 1.47 31.93
C HIS A 163 21.30 2.65 32.14
N HIS A 164 21.08 3.76 31.43
CA HIS A 164 21.96 4.94 31.47
C HIS A 164 21.47 6.07 32.39
N GLY A 165 20.22 6.01 32.82
CA GLY A 165 19.62 7.03 33.66
C GLY A 165 20.03 6.93 35.13
N PRO A 166 19.74 7.97 35.92
CA PRO A 166 20.09 8.01 37.33
C PRO A 166 19.35 6.93 38.11
N SER A 167 20.06 6.22 39.00
CA SER A 167 19.48 5.23 39.92
C SER A 167 18.68 5.90 41.06
N ARG A 168 17.65 6.67 40.71
CA ARG A 168 16.80 7.44 41.62
C ARG A 168 15.34 7.00 41.50
N PRO A 169 14.57 6.92 42.59
CA PRO A 169 13.17 6.48 42.55
C PRO A 169 12.27 7.28 41.61
N TRP A 170 12.50 8.59 41.48
CA TRP A 170 11.74 9.45 40.56
C TRP A 170 11.98 9.09 39.09
N PHE A 171 13.17 8.57 38.76
CA PHE A 171 13.52 8.24 37.38
C PHE A 171 12.85 6.95 36.91
N GLU A 172 12.51 6.03 37.82
CA GLU A 172 11.66 4.88 37.51
C GLU A 172 10.23 5.29 37.11
N VAL A 173 9.78 6.47 37.56
CA VAL A 173 8.53 7.08 37.13
C VAL A 173 8.71 7.80 35.80
N ALA A 174 9.79 8.57 35.63
CA ALA A 174 10.02 9.39 34.43
C ALA A 174 10.39 8.58 33.18
N ALA A 175 11.16 7.50 33.31
CA ALA A 175 11.70 6.76 32.16
C ALA A 175 10.61 6.21 31.20
N PRO A 176 9.50 5.60 31.65
CA PRO A 176 8.41 5.19 30.77
C PRO A 176 7.78 6.32 29.93
N TRP A 177 7.75 7.55 30.46
CA TRP A 177 7.21 8.72 29.75
C TRP A 177 8.24 9.32 28.78
N LEU A 178 9.50 9.40 29.19
CA LEU A 178 10.60 9.86 28.32
C LEU A 178 10.83 8.92 27.14
N ALA A 179 10.50 7.63 27.28
CA ALA A 179 10.58 6.67 26.19
C ALA A 179 9.60 6.97 25.04
N ILE A 180 8.46 7.63 25.31
CA ILE A 180 7.40 7.87 24.32
C ILE A 180 7.89 8.69 23.11
N PRO A 181 8.39 9.93 23.27
CA PRO A 181 8.82 10.73 22.12
C PRO A 181 10.00 10.09 21.37
N LEU A 182 10.91 9.43 22.09
CA LEU A 182 12.07 8.73 21.49
C LEU A 182 11.63 7.51 20.67
N ALA A 183 10.71 6.72 21.20
CA ALA A 183 10.14 5.57 20.52
C ALA A 183 9.32 5.97 19.29
N PHE A 184 8.51 7.02 19.42
CA PHE A 184 7.72 7.55 18.30
C PHE A 184 8.62 8.08 17.18
N GLY A 185 9.66 8.87 17.50
CA GLY A 185 10.63 9.33 16.50
C GLY A 185 11.40 8.19 15.84
N CYS A 186 11.79 7.17 16.62
CA CYS A 186 12.47 5.97 16.12
C CYS A 186 11.55 5.17 15.17
N PHE A 187 10.28 5.00 15.53
CA PHE A 187 9.26 4.39 14.68
C PHE A 187 9.12 5.13 13.35
N VAL A 188 8.95 6.46 13.38
CA VAL A 188 8.85 7.28 12.17
C VAL A 188 10.10 7.14 11.30
N GLY A 189 11.30 7.17 11.89
CA GLY A 189 12.55 7.00 11.16
C GLY A 189 12.68 5.62 10.49
N ILE A 190 12.30 4.55 11.18
CA ILE A 190 12.30 3.19 10.62
C ILE A 190 11.30 3.07 9.47
N MET A 191 10.11 3.67 9.61
CA MET A 191 9.09 3.66 8.54
C MET A 191 9.54 4.47 7.32
N LEU A 192 10.19 5.61 7.50
CA LEU A 192 10.79 6.37 6.39
C LEU A 192 11.88 5.56 5.68
N GLY A 193 12.74 4.87 6.43
CA GLY A 193 13.75 3.97 5.88
C GLY A 193 13.13 2.78 5.14
N TYR A 194 12.04 2.22 5.66
CA TYR A 194 11.26 1.17 5.01
C TYR A 194 10.75 1.62 3.64
N LEU A 195 10.14 2.80 3.56
CA LEU A 195 9.62 3.33 2.30
C LEU A 195 10.72 3.71 1.31
N TRP A 196 11.84 4.21 1.81
CA TRP A 196 13.03 4.41 0.98
C TRP A 196 13.56 3.09 0.41
N LEU A 197 13.52 2.00 1.20
CA LEU A 197 13.95 0.69 0.73
C LEU A 197 12.96 0.12 -0.29
N VAL A 198 11.66 0.13 -0.01
CA VAL A 198 10.61 -0.37 -0.92
C VAL A 198 10.58 0.42 -2.23
N SER A 199 10.83 1.74 -2.19
CA SER A 199 10.90 2.54 -3.43
C SER A 199 12.14 2.27 -4.29
N ARG A 200 13.15 1.56 -3.78
CA ARG A 200 14.40 1.24 -4.50
C ARG A 200 14.65 -0.24 -4.72
N ALA A 201 14.08 -1.09 -3.87
CA ALA A 201 14.23 -2.52 -3.91
C ALA A 201 12.92 -3.11 -4.43
N PHE A 202 13.00 -3.86 -5.52
CA PHE A 202 11.91 -4.62 -6.14
C PHE A 202 11.45 -5.78 -5.23
N VAL A 203 11.01 -5.48 -4.00
CA VAL A 203 10.73 -6.48 -2.97
C VAL A 203 9.26 -6.39 -2.59
N ASP A 204 8.57 -7.50 -2.83
CA ASP A 204 7.19 -7.72 -2.40
C ASP A 204 7.02 -7.46 -0.88
N THR A 205 5.93 -6.79 -0.51
CA THR A 205 5.62 -6.43 0.89
C THR A 205 5.60 -7.67 1.80
N SER A 206 5.09 -8.80 1.31
CA SER A 206 5.05 -10.07 2.05
C SER A 206 6.46 -10.64 2.27
N VAL A 207 7.35 -10.50 1.30
CA VAL A 207 8.77 -10.91 1.43
C VAL A 207 9.48 -10.06 2.48
N LEU A 208 9.19 -8.76 2.50
CA LEU A 208 9.77 -7.85 3.48
C LEU A 208 9.26 -8.13 4.90
N VAL A 209 7.96 -8.38 5.05
CA VAL A 209 7.36 -8.82 6.32
C VAL A 209 7.98 -10.12 6.81
N ALA A 210 8.08 -11.12 5.93
CA ALA A 210 8.72 -12.41 6.25
C ALA A 210 10.19 -12.22 6.65
N THR A 211 10.90 -11.29 6.02
CA THR A 211 12.29 -10.96 6.35
C THR A 211 12.39 -10.31 7.73
N VAL A 212 11.55 -9.33 8.04
CA VAL A 212 11.54 -8.65 9.36
C VAL A 212 11.32 -9.66 10.49
N PHE A 213 10.27 -10.48 10.40
CA PHE A 213 9.98 -11.48 11.41
C PHE A 213 11.00 -12.63 11.43
N GLY A 214 11.49 -13.05 10.26
CA GLY A 214 12.53 -14.08 10.13
C GLY A 214 13.84 -13.68 10.82
N VAL A 215 14.35 -12.48 10.51
CA VAL A 215 15.56 -11.92 11.14
C VAL A 215 15.37 -11.74 12.65
N ALA A 216 14.18 -11.31 13.09
CA ALA A 216 13.85 -11.17 14.51
C ALA A 216 13.83 -12.52 15.25
N LEU A 217 13.34 -13.59 14.61
CA LEU A 217 13.20 -14.91 15.22
C LEU A 217 14.53 -15.65 15.38
N VAL A 218 15.49 -15.49 14.47
CA VAL A 218 16.80 -16.18 14.53
C VAL A 218 17.50 -16.05 15.89
N PRO A 219 17.75 -14.83 16.44
CA PRO A 219 18.46 -14.69 17.71
C PRO A 219 17.65 -15.17 18.92
N VAL A 220 16.31 -15.19 18.82
CA VAL A 220 15.39 -15.70 19.84
C VAL A 220 15.46 -17.23 19.89
N LEU A 221 15.27 -17.88 18.74
CA LEU A 221 15.31 -19.34 18.62
C LEU A 221 16.68 -19.90 19.02
N ALA A 222 17.77 -19.25 18.60
CA ALA A 222 19.14 -19.64 18.96
C ALA A 222 19.39 -19.61 20.48
N ARG A 223 18.60 -18.87 21.25
CA ARG A 223 18.78 -18.68 22.70
C ARG A 223 17.62 -19.21 23.53
N LEU A 224 16.60 -19.80 22.91
CA LEU A 224 15.37 -20.26 23.57
C LEU A 224 15.65 -21.18 24.78
N ARG A 225 16.67 -22.06 24.67
CA ARG A 225 17.07 -22.97 25.76
C ARG A 225 17.66 -22.27 27.00
N ARG A 226 18.19 -21.05 26.82
CA ARG A 226 18.85 -20.24 27.85
C ARG A 226 17.87 -19.32 28.58
N PHE A 227 16.64 -19.17 28.10
CA PHE A 227 15.62 -18.44 28.83
C PHE A 227 15.31 -19.17 30.13
N SER A 228 15.58 -18.51 31.24
CA SER A 228 15.38 -19.06 32.57
C SER A 228 14.15 -18.41 33.18
N GLY A 229 13.08 -19.19 33.38
CA GLY A 229 11.90 -18.79 34.14
C GLY A 229 12.19 -18.66 35.64
N ASN A 230 13.24 -17.93 36.02
CA ASN A 230 13.73 -17.84 37.40
C ASN A 230 12.77 -17.08 38.32
N GLN A 231 11.93 -16.21 37.75
CA GLN A 231 10.84 -15.56 38.46
C GLN A 231 9.50 -16.13 38.01
N PRO A 232 8.63 -16.59 38.93
CA PRO A 232 7.32 -17.12 38.54
C PRO A 232 6.44 -15.99 38.01
N LEU A 233 5.96 -16.14 36.77
CA LEU A 233 4.93 -15.26 36.21
C LEU A 233 3.61 -15.47 36.97
N SER A 234 2.95 -14.39 37.39
CA SER A 234 1.68 -14.51 38.10
C SER A 234 0.54 -14.85 37.14
N LEU A 235 -0.48 -15.57 37.64
CA LEU A 235 -1.69 -15.86 36.86
C LEU A 235 -2.41 -14.57 36.42
N ALA A 236 -2.32 -13.51 37.23
CA ALA A 236 -2.87 -12.20 36.88
C ALA A 236 -2.24 -11.67 35.59
N VAL A 237 -0.91 -11.78 35.42
CA VAL A 237 -0.23 -11.34 34.18
C VAL A 237 -0.71 -12.14 32.96
N LEU A 238 -0.97 -13.43 33.13
CA LEU A 238 -1.53 -14.29 32.07
C LEU A 238 -2.98 -13.95 31.72
N ALA A 239 -3.71 -13.20 32.55
CA ALA A 239 -5.10 -12.87 32.29
C ALA A 239 -5.26 -12.02 31.01
N ALA A 240 -4.28 -11.18 30.66
CA ALA A 240 -4.31 -10.40 29.42
C ALA A 240 -4.26 -11.26 28.14
N PRO A 241 -3.21 -12.09 27.91
CA PRO A 241 -3.17 -12.95 26.73
C PRO A 241 -4.29 -13.99 26.72
N LEU A 242 -4.70 -14.53 27.88
CA LEU A 242 -5.82 -15.47 27.96
C LEU A 242 -7.16 -14.81 27.61
N PHE A 243 -7.39 -13.57 28.02
CA PHE A 243 -8.58 -12.82 27.67
C PHE A 243 -8.63 -12.54 26.17
N ILE A 244 -7.53 -12.02 25.59
CA ILE A 244 -7.46 -11.69 24.16
C ILE A 244 -7.68 -12.94 23.31
N TYR A 245 -6.86 -13.98 23.50
CA TYR A 245 -6.98 -15.22 22.73
C TYR A 245 -8.31 -15.95 22.99
N GLY A 246 -8.77 -15.97 24.24
CA GLY A 246 -10.05 -16.58 24.59
C GLY A 246 -11.23 -15.89 23.91
N ALA A 247 -11.25 -14.56 23.90
CA ALA A 247 -12.25 -13.78 23.18
C ALA A 247 -12.22 -14.08 21.67
N SER A 248 -11.03 -14.11 21.07
CA SER A 248 -10.86 -14.40 19.63
C SER A 248 -11.37 -15.80 19.26
N LEU A 249 -11.07 -16.83 20.08
CA LEU A 249 -11.56 -18.19 19.86
C LEU A 249 -13.07 -18.32 20.08
N LEU A 250 -13.64 -17.61 21.06
CA LEU A 250 -15.09 -17.57 21.26
C LEU A 250 -15.79 -16.94 20.05
N ILE A 251 -15.27 -15.83 19.52
CA ILE A 251 -15.79 -15.20 18.31
C ILE A 251 -15.65 -16.15 17.11
N LEU A 252 -14.53 -16.87 17.02
CA LEU A 252 -14.30 -17.83 15.95
C LEU A 252 -15.36 -18.95 15.92
N PHE A 253 -15.55 -19.63 17.05
CA PHE A 253 -16.38 -20.83 17.15
C PHE A 253 -17.84 -20.52 17.47
N GLU A 254 -18.11 -19.80 18.57
CA GLU A 254 -19.47 -19.45 18.99
C GLU A 254 -20.07 -18.33 18.13
N GLY A 255 -19.25 -17.36 17.74
CA GLY A 255 -19.66 -16.29 16.82
C GLY A 255 -19.84 -16.74 15.37
N GLY A 256 -19.50 -18.00 15.05
CA GLY A 256 -19.72 -18.59 13.73
C GLY A 256 -18.78 -18.11 12.63
N LEU A 257 -17.71 -17.37 12.94
CA LEU A 257 -16.74 -16.88 11.96
C LEU A 257 -16.08 -18.03 11.18
N HIS A 258 -15.84 -19.18 11.82
CA HIS A 258 -15.33 -20.39 11.14
C HIS A 258 -16.22 -20.88 9.99
N ARG A 259 -17.50 -20.50 9.95
CA ARG A 259 -18.42 -20.85 8.84
C ARG A 259 -18.31 -19.88 7.68
N LYS A 260 -17.96 -18.61 7.96
CA LYS A 260 -17.76 -17.56 6.96
C LYS A 260 -16.35 -17.61 6.36
N THR A 261 -15.39 -18.08 7.15
CA THR A 261 -13.96 -18.11 6.81
C THR A 261 -13.35 -19.40 7.38
N PRO A 262 -13.54 -20.54 6.68
CA PRO A 262 -13.13 -21.87 7.16
C PRO A 262 -11.64 -22.00 7.48
N GLU A 263 -10.79 -21.23 6.81
CA GLU A 263 -9.34 -21.21 6.99
C GLU A 263 -8.96 -20.83 8.43
N LEU A 264 -9.68 -19.88 9.02
CA LEU A 264 -9.46 -19.43 10.41
C LEU A 264 -9.71 -20.53 11.44
N ALA A 265 -10.54 -21.53 11.13
CA ALA A 265 -10.84 -22.65 12.03
C ALA A 265 -9.61 -23.50 12.36
N VAL A 266 -8.63 -23.52 11.44
CA VAL A 266 -7.37 -24.27 11.59
C VAL A 266 -6.24 -23.33 12.03
N VAL A 267 -6.16 -22.17 11.38
CA VAL A 267 -5.04 -21.25 11.52
C VAL A 267 -5.02 -20.55 12.88
N LEU A 268 -6.15 -20.01 13.33
CA LEU A 268 -6.22 -19.18 14.54
C LEU A 268 -5.92 -19.98 15.83
N PRO A 269 -6.44 -21.21 16.02
CA PRO A 269 -6.06 -22.05 17.15
C PRO A 269 -4.56 -22.39 17.16
N GLY A 270 -3.96 -22.65 15.98
CA GLY A 270 -2.54 -22.91 15.83
C GLY A 270 -1.67 -21.74 16.32
N PHE A 271 -1.95 -20.54 15.82
CA PHE A 271 -1.24 -19.33 16.24
C PHE A 271 -1.53 -18.93 17.69
N THR A 272 -2.73 -19.20 18.20
CA THR A 272 -3.07 -19.03 19.62
C THR A 272 -2.17 -19.89 20.50
N MET A 273 -2.02 -21.18 20.18
CA MET A 273 -1.13 -22.07 20.93
C MET A 273 0.32 -21.60 20.89
N LEU A 274 0.78 -21.14 19.72
CA LEU A 274 2.13 -20.63 19.52
C LEU A 274 2.40 -19.36 20.34
N GLY A 275 1.49 -18.39 20.28
CA GLY A 275 1.59 -17.15 21.05
C GLY A 275 1.53 -17.42 22.56
N LEU A 276 0.56 -18.23 23.00
CA LEU A 276 0.40 -18.58 24.41
C LEU A 276 1.60 -19.36 24.96
N ALA A 277 2.25 -20.20 24.13
CA ALA A 277 3.47 -20.90 24.51
C ALA A 277 4.60 -19.93 24.92
N GLY A 278 4.70 -18.76 24.27
CA GLY A 278 5.65 -17.71 24.65
C GLY A 278 5.42 -17.19 26.07
N PHE A 279 4.16 -16.92 26.42
CA PHE A 279 3.76 -16.48 27.77
C PHE A 279 3.91 -17.58 28.82
N LEU A 280 3.49 -18.81 28.49
CA LEU A 280 3.57 -19.95 29.39
C LEU A 280 4.99 -20.47 29.61
N TRP A 281 5.93 -20.18 28.70
CA TRP A 281 7.34 -20.55 28.91
C TRP A 281 7.94 -19.90 30.17
N ALA A 282 7.44 -18.72 30.56
CA ALA A 282 7.81 -18.04 31.80
C ALA A 282 7.01 -18.53 33.02
N TYR A 283 5.92 -19.27 32.82
CA TYR A 283 5.03 -19.70 33.89
C TYR A 283 5.56 -20.96 34.60
N ARG A 284 5.56 -20.95 35.93
CA ARG A 284 5.88 -22.12 36.77
C ARG A 284 4.66 -22.50 37.61
N PHE A 285 4.20 -23.75 37.49
CA PHE A 285 3.11 -24.26 38.33
C PHE A 285 3.54 -24.33 39.80
N GLY A 286 2.77 -23.65 40.67
CA GLY A 286 2.95 -23.71 42.13
C GLY A 286 2.64 -25.11 42.70
N PRO A 287 3.13 -25.44 43.90
CA PRO A 287 3.03 -26.78 44.48
C PRO A 287 1.59 -27.31 44.67
N GLY A 288 0.59 -26.44 44.86
CA GLY A 288 -0.82 -26.83 44.96
C GLY A 288 -1.47 -27.23 43.63
N LEU A 289 -1.02 -26.66 42.52
CA LEU A 289 -1.46 -27.01 41.16
C LEU A 289 -0.69 -28.17 40.55
N ARG A 290 0.41 -28.63 41.18
CA ARG A 290 1.13 -29.83 40.74
C ARG A 290 0.24 -31.07 40.79
N ARG A 291 -0.70 -31.21 41.74
CA ARG A 291 -1.59 -32.37 41.83
C ARG A 291 -2.66 -32.46 40.72
N ILE A 292 -3.13 -31.32 40.19
CA ILE A 292 -3.99 -31.30 38.99
C ILE A 292 -3.11 -31.41 37.74
N GLY A 293 -1.92 -30.80 37.80
CA GLY A 293 -0.84 -30.95 36.84
C GLY A 293 -0.43 -32.41 36.63
N ASP A 294 -0.43 -33.28 37.63
CA ASP A 294 -0.04 -34.69 37.50
C ASP A 294 -1.13 -35.54 36.78
N VAL A 295 -2.40 -35.12 36.86
CA VAL A 295 -3.53 -35.75 36.16
C VAL A 295 -3.62 -35.30 34.70
N VAL A 296 -3.14 -34.09 34.37
CA VAL A 296 -3.06 -33.59 32.97
C VAL A 296 -1.68 -33.87 32.33
N ALA A 297 -0.60 -33.87 33.10
CA ALA A 297 0.78 -34.12 32.65
C ALA A 297 1.10 -35.60 32.45
N SER A 298 0.21 -36.52 32.84
CA SER A 298 0.26 -37.91 32.37
C SER A 298 -0.25 -38.06 30.93
N GLY A 299 -0.97 -37.06 30.38
CA GLY A 299 -1.45 -37.05 28.99
C GLY A 299 -0.58 -36.25 28.02
N ILE A 300 0.03 -35.14 28.45
CA ILE A 300 0.83 -34.28 27.55
C ILE A 300 2.03 -33.70 28.30
N GLN A 301 3.10 -34.49 28.47
CA GLN A 301 4.44 -33.91 28.66
C GLN A 301 4.92 -33.35 27.32
N LEU A 302 4.49 -32.13 27.00
CA LEU A 302 5.07 -31.35 25.90
C LEU A 302 6.50 -30.97 26.28
N SER A 303 7.44 -31.90 26.08
CA SER A 303 8.86 -31.63 26.22
C SER A 303 9.24 -30.41 25.38
N ARG A 304 10.31 -29.69 25.75
CA ARG A 304 10.83 -28.56 24.94
C ARG A 304 11.03 -28.93 23.45
N ARG A 305 11.20 -30.23 23.13
CA ARG A 305 11.26 -30.78 21.77
C ARG A 305 9.88 -30.87 21.11
N ALA A 306 8.85 -31.29 21.82
CA ALA A 306 7.48 -31.35 21.32
C ALA A 306 6.89 -29.94 21.10
N LEU A 307 7.26 -28.96 21.93
CA LEU A 307 6.91 -27.55 21.69
C LEU A 307 7.61 -27.00 20.44
N LEU A 308 8.89 -27.33 20.24
CA LEU A 308 9.61 -26.98 19.01
C LEU A 308 8.98 -27.65 17.77
N GLY A 309 8.50 -28.88 17.91
CA GLY A 309 7.75 -29.59 16.88
C GLY A 309 6.42 -28.90 16.52
N LEU A 310 5.67 -28.43 17.53
CA LEU A 310 4.46 -27.62 17.30
C LEU A 310 4.76 -26.28 16.65
N LEU A 311 5.86 -25.61 17.03
CA LEU A 311 6.29 -24.35 16.40
C LEU A 311 6.64 -24.55 14.91
N LEU A 312 7.33 -25.66 14.58
CA LEU A 312 7.65 -26.01 13.20
C LEU A 312 6.41 -26.41 12.40
N ALA A 313 5.48 -27.16 13.00
CA ALA A 313 4.22 -27.54 12.38
C ALA A 313 3.30 -26.32 12.15
N ALA A 314 3.24 -25.38 13.10
CA ALA A 314 2.52 -24.13 12.96
C ALA A 314 3.17 -23.21 11.91
N GLY A 315 4.52 -23.17 11.83
CA GLY A 315 5.23 -22.49 10.75
C GLY A 315 4.93 -23.07 9.36
N ALA A 316 4.86 -24.40 9.26
CA ALA A 316 4.45 -25.08 8.02
C ALA A 316 2.96 -24.83 7.68
N ALA A 317 2.08 -24.79 8.68
CA ALA A 317 0.68 -24.42 8.49
C ALA A 317 0.51 -22.95 8.08
N GLY A 318 1.35 -22.04 8.61
CA GLY A 318 1.41 -20.64 8.19
C GLY A 318 1.87 -20.49 6.73
N ALA A 319 2.90 -21.24 6.31
CA ALA A 319 3.34 -21.27 4.92
C ALA A 319 2.27 -21.85 3.97
N ALA A 320 1.53 -22.88 4.41
CA ALA A 320 0.41 -23.44 3.66
C ALA A 320 -0.79 -22.49 3.60
N ALA A 321 -1.05 -21.70 4.67
CA ALA A 321 -2.11 -20.70 4.69
C ALA A 321 -1.82 -19.52 3.74
N VAL A 322 -0.56 -19.11 3.60
CA VAL A 322 -0.14 -18.11 2.59
C VAL A 322 -0.44 -18.58 1.17
N ALA A 323 -0.30 -19.88 0.89
CA ALA A 323 -0.64 -20.48 -0.40
C ALA A 323 -2.16 -20.66 -0.62
N LEU A 324 -2.99 -20.39 0.39
CA LEU A 324 -4.46 -20.51 0.37
C LEU A 324 -5.17 -19.16 0.51
N LEU A 325 -4.42 -18.05 0.63
CA LEU A 325 -5.02 -16.72 0.57
C LEU A 325 -5.63 -16.52 -0.83
N PRO A 326 -6.82 -15.92 -0.96
CA PRO A 326 -7.38 -15.61 -2.26
C PRO A 326 -6.41 -14.67 -3.01
N ASP A 327 -6.20 -14.93 -4.30
CA ASP A 327 -5.50 -14.00 -5.19
C ASP A 327 -6.25 -12.67 -5.12
N LYS A 328 -5.63 -11.68 -4.46
CA LYS A 328 -6.15 -10.33 -4.54
C LYS A 328 -5.95 -9.81 -5.96
N GLY A 329 -6.85 -8.92 -6.36
CA GLY A 329 -6.62 -8.05 -7.50
C GLY A 329 -7.02 -8.61 -8.87
N LEU A 330 -7.02 -9.93 -9.06
CA LEU A 330 -7.64 -10.51 -10.25
C LEU A 330 -9.17 -10.43 -10.14
N ILE A 331 -9.75 -9.56 -10.96
CA ILE A 331 -11.20 -9.49 -11.19
C ILE A 331 -11.57 -10.26 -12.48
N GLY A 332 -12.87 -10.34 -12.80
CA GLY A 332 -13.27 -10.85 -14.12
C GLY A 332 -12.67 -10.00 -15.27
N PRO A 333 -12.93 -10.37 -16.53
CA PRO A 333 -12.56 -9.52 -17.67
C PRO A 333 -13.12 -8.11 -17.51
N VAL A 334 -12.44 -7.11 -18.09
CA VAL A 334 -12.86 -5.70 -18.12
C VAL A 334 -14.36 -5.60 -18.42
N ASN A 335 -15.10 -4.97 -17.51
CA ASN A 335 -16.54 -4.83 -17.56
C ASN A 335 -16.94 -3.36 -17.66
N LEU A 336 -17.20 -2.88 -18.88
CA LEU A 336 -17.60 -1.50 -19.12
C LEU A 336 -19.11 -1.33 -19.11
N PRO A 337 -19.63 -0.22 -18.54
CA PRO A 337 -18.89 0.94 -18.02
C PRO A 337 -18.46 0.82 -16.54
N ALA A 338 -18.67 -0.32 -15.87
CA ALA A 338 -18.40 -0.45 -14.43
C ALA A 338 -16.93 -0.17 -14.07
N ASP A 339 -15.99 -0.59 -14.90
CA ASP A 339 -14.55 -0.44 -14.70
C ASP A 339 -13.99 0.93 -15.15
N ASP A 340 -14.86 1.85 -15.61
CA ASP A 340 -14.50 3.28 -15.69
C ASP A 340 -14.26 3.85 -14.27
N ALA A 341 -14.91 3.28 -13.26
CA ALA A 341 -14.87 3.76 -11.89
C ALA A 341 -13.52 3.54 -11.19
N PHE A 342 -13.32 4.22 -10.06
CA PHE A 342 -12.25 3.88 -9.13
C PHE A 342 -12.48 2.47 -8.56
N LEU A 343 -11.44 1.64 -8.61
CA LEU A 343 -11.47 0.24 -8.22
C LEU A 343 -10.65 0.02 -6.94
N PRO A 344 -11.27 -0.02 -5.73
CA PRO A 344 -10.53 -0.11 -4.48
C PRO A 344 -9.71 -1.39 -4.31
N SER A 345 -10.02 -2.45 -5.06
CA SER A 345 -9.31 -3.73 -5.00
C SER A 345 -8.00 -3.74 -5.79
N GLN A 346 -7.69 -2.68 -6.55
CA GLN A 346 -6.49 -2.60 -7.40
C GLN A 346 -5.46 -1.70 -6.74
N ASP A 347 -4.23 -2.20 -6.64
CA ASP A 347 -3.13 -1.55 -5.90
C ASP A 347 -2.64 -0.30 -6.60
N VAL A 348 -2.57 -0.37 -7.93
CA VAL A 348 -2.23 0.75 -8.80
C VAL A 348 -3.27 0.86 -9.89
N GLN A 349 -3.66 2.11 -10.21
CA GLN A 349 -4.54 2.38 -11.33
C GLN A 349 -4.42 3.81 -11.80
N TRP A 350 -4.73 4.05 -13.08
CA TRP A 350 -4.79 5.39 -13.63
C TRP A 350 -5.87 5.60 -14.68
N TRP A 351 -6.14 6.88 -14.88
CA TRP A 351 -6.88 7.49 -15.99
C TRP A 351 -5.94 8.46 -16.68
N TYR A 352 -5.63 8.20 -17.95
CA TYR A 352 -4.63 8.97 -18.69
C TYR A 352 -5.21 9.44 -20.01
N TRP A 353 -5.25 10.76 -20.21
CA TRP A 353 -5.62 11.38 -21.47
C TRP A 353 -4.39 11.95 -22.13
N THR A 354 -4.25 11.71 -23.42
CA THR A 354 -3.30 12.40 -24.29
C THR A 354 -4.03 12.90 -25.52
N GLY A 355 -3.56 13.97 -26.13
CA GLY A 355 -4.23 14.46 -27.34
C GLY A 355 -3.53 15.59 -28.06
N HIS A 356 -4.10 15.90 -29.22
CA HIS A 356 -3.62 16.94 -30.12
C HIS A 356 -4.75 17.88 -30.49
N LEU A 357 -4.52 19.17 -30.28
CA LEU A 357 -5.50 20.24 -30.50
C LEU A 357 -5.00 21.21 -31.55
N GLU A 358 -5.91 21.76 -32.33
CA GLU A 358 -5.64 22.83 -33.29
C GLU A 358 -6.69 23.93 -33.17
N THR A 359 -6.26 25.18 -33.16
CA THR A 359 -7.16 26.34 -33.17
C THR A 359 -7.71 26.62 -34.57
N GLU A 360 -8.76 27.42 -34.68
CA GLU A 360 -9.29 27.88 -35.97
C GLU A 360 -8.22 28.63 -36.80
N GLU A 361 -7.23 29.24 -36.16
CA GLU A 361 -6.10 29.92 -36.80
C GLU A 361 -4.88 29.01 -37.07
N GLY A 362 -4.97 27.72 -36.76
CA GLY A 362 -3.93 26.73 -37.05
C GLY A 362 -2.81 26.60 -36.01
N ARG A 363 -2.95 27.18 -34.81
CA ARG A 363 -1.99 26.95 -33.71
C ARG A 363 -2.21 25.55 -33.15
N LYS A 364 -1.13 24.79 -32.97
CA LYS A 364 -1.16 23.38 -32.57
C LYS A 364 -0.67 23.19 -31.16
N PHE A 365 -1.34 22.31 -30.43
CA PHE A 365 -1.00 21.93 -29.08
C PHE A 365 -1.01 20.42 -28.91
N GLY A 366 -0.14 19.93 -28.03
CA GLY A 366 -0.28 18.63 -27.39
C GLY A 366 -0.74 18.81 -25.95
N PHE A 367 -1.40 17.81 -25.38
CA PHE A 367 -1.67 17.81 -23.94
C PHE A 367 -1.65 16.39 -23.36
N GLU A 368 -1.37 16.31 -22.07
CA GLU A 368 -1.64 15.14 -21.26
C GLU A 368 -2.32 15.52 -19.94
N VAL A 369 -3.17 14.64 -19.44
CA VAL A 369 -3.64 14.67 -18.05
C VAL A 369 -3.69 13.25 -17.53
N VAL A 370 -3.00 12.96 -16.43
CA VAL A 370 -3.07 11.67 -15.73
C VAL A 370 -3.51 11.83 -14.28
N PHE A 371 -4.41 10.94 -13.85
CA PHE A 371 -4.71 10.69 -12.45
C PHE A 371 -4.26 9.29 -12.10
N PHE A 372 -3.31 9.20 -11.19
CA PHE A 372 -2.67 7.96 -10.76
C PHE A 372 -2.97 7.73 -9.28
N THR A 373 -3.44 6.54 -8.92
CA THR A 373 -3.63 6.17 -7.50
C THR A 373 -2.77 4.97 -7.14
N PHE A 374 -2.16 5.03 -5.96
CA PHE A 374 -1.18 4.06 -5.49
C PHE A 374 -1.13 4.01 -3.95
N ASP A 375 -0.72 2.87 -3.39
CA ASP A 375 -0.32 2.73 -1.99
C ASP A 375 0.97 3.55 -1.69
N SER A 376 0.90 4.38 -0.65
CA SER A 376 1.91 5.37 -0.23
C SER A 376 2.31 5.25 1.26
N PHE A 377 2.79 6.35 1.87
CA PHE A 377 3.33 6.44 3.24
C PHE A 377 2.34 6.00 4.32
N LEU A 378 2.82 5.34 5.41
CA LEU A 378 2.01 4.97 6.59
C LEU A 378 0.62 4.41 6.23
N PHE A 379 0.53 3.38 5.40
CA PHE A 379 -0.73 2.70 5.11
C PHE A 379 -1.75 3.54 4.32
N MET A 380 -1.35 4.69 3.78
CA MET A 380 -2.24 5.59 3.02
C MET A 380 -2.21 5.21 1.53
N ARG A 381 -3.31 5.49 0.81
CA ARG A 381 -3.32 5.50 -0.65
C ARG A 381 -3.46 6.93 -1.13
N ASP A 382 -2.58 7.32 -2.05
CA ASP A 382 -2.50 8.68 -2.56
C ASP A 382 -2.93 8.75 -4.02
N GLN A 383 -3.35 9.94 -4.43
CA GLN A 383 -3.57 10.32 -5.82
C GLN A 383 -2.45 11.28 -6.25
N LEU A 384 -1.68 10.88 -7.25
CA LEU A 384 -0.79 11.77 -8.00
C LEU A 384 -1.53 12.22 -9.26
N THR A 385 -1.55 13.52 -9.52
CA THR A 385 -2.09 14.06 -10.76
C THR A 385 -1.01 14.85 -11.47
N GLN A 386 -0.82 14.55 -12.75
CA GLN A 386 0.08 15.28 -13.62
C GLN A 386 -0.74 15.84 -14.78
N VAL A 387 -0.36 17.05 -15.21
CA VAL A 387 -0.93 17.72 -16.36
C VAL A 387 0.18 18.37 -17.14
N ALA A 388 0.11 18.31 -18.47
CA ALA A 388 1.02 19.05 -19.32
C ALA A 388 0.38 19.55 -20.61
N ILE A 389 0.93 20.64 -21.13
CA ILE A 389 0.56 21.27 -22.39
C ILE A 389 1.83 21.58 -23.17
N THR A 390 1.89 21.07 -24.39
CA THR A 390 2.93 21.36 -25.38
C THR A 390 2.40 22.41 -26.33
N ASP A 391 3.04 23.58 -26.39
CA ASP A 391 2.76 24.59 -27.41
C ASP A 391 3.77 24.50 -28.55
N VAL A 392 3.30 24.01 -29.69
CA VAL A 392 4.17 23.76 -30.85
C VAL A 392 4.64 25.08 -31.48
N ALA A 393 3.84 26.14 -31.40
CA ALA A 393 4.19 27.42 -32.01
C ALA A 393 5.23 28.18 -31.18
N ASP A 394 5.22 27.99 -29.86
CA ASP A 394 6.14 28.61 -28.90
C ASP A 394 7.36 27.73 -28.56
N ASP A 395 7.41 26.48 -29.05
CA ASP A 395 8.44 25.47 -28.74
C ASP A 395 8.60 25.28 -27.22
N SER A 396 7.48 25.21 -26.51
CA SER A 396 7.43 25.20 -25.04
C SER A 396 6.55 24.07 -24.47
N PHE A 397 6.88 23.69 -23.23
CA PHE A 397 6.22 22.63 -22.47
C PHE A 397 5.93 23.10 -21.04
N HIS A 398 4.65 23.10 -20.70
CA HIS A 398 4.10 23.57 -19.43
C HIS A 398 3.53 22.39 -18.67
N PHE A 399 3.91 22.19 -17.41
CA PHE A 399 3.43 21.05 -16.62
C PHE A 399 3.23 21.40 -15.15
N ALA A 400 2.33 20.68 -14.50
CA ALA A 400 2.13 20.74 -13.07
C ALA A 400 1.89 19.34 -12.50
N GLU A 401 2.28 19.16 -11.24
CA GLU A 401 2.04 17.95 -10.49
C GLU A 401 1.32 18.30 -9.17
N HIS A 402 0.33 17.50 -8.83
CA HIS A 402 -0.46 17.64 -7.62
C HIS A 402 -0.56 16.29 -6.91
N LEU A 403 0.07 16.20 -5.74
CA LEU A 403 -0.13 15.10 -4.81
C LEU A 403 -1.31 15.41 -3.88
N LYS A 404 -2.25 14.48 -3.81
CA LYS A 404 -3.41 14.53 -2.92
C LYS A 404 -3.43 13.27 -2.06
N PHE A 405 -3.38 13.46 -0.74
CA PHE A 405 -3.56 12.40 0.26
C PHE A 405 -5.04 12.06 0.42
N HIS A 406 -5.68 11.68 -0.69
CA HIS A 406 -7.08 11.26 -0.77
C HIS A 406 -7.35 10.58 -2.11
N LEU A 407 -8.03 9.44 -2.06
CA LEU A 407 -8.46 8.68 -3.24
C LEU A 407 -9.72 9.28 -3.89
N PRO A 408 -9.92 9.06 -5.21
CA PRO A 408 -11.20 9.32 -5.84
C PRO A 408 -12.35 8.55 -5.16
N SER A 409 -13.52 9.16 -5.06
CA SER A 409 -14.71 8.44 -4.62
C SER A 409 -15.18 7.47 -5.71
N ARG A 410 -15.55 6.25 -5.34
CA ARG A 410 -16.14 5.30 -6.28
C ARG A 410 -17.51 5.79 -6.73
N THR A 411 -17.66 5.97 -8.03
CA THR A 411 -18.93 6.29 -8.67
C THR A 411 -19.36 5.15 -9.59
N THR A 412 -20.64 4.77 -9.56
CA THR A 412 -21.12 3.65 -10.37
C THR A 412 -21.10 3.98 -11.87
N ASN A 413 -20.42 3.16 -12.68
CA ASN A 413 -20.40 3.26 -14.15
C ASN A 413 -19.84 4.57 -14.72
N ARG A 414 -18.98 5.26 -13.96
CA ARG A 414 -18.43 6.58 -14.31
C ARG A 414 -17.23 6.91 -13.41
N PHE A 415 -16.53 8.00 -13.71
CA PHE A 415 -15.56 8.62 -12.81
C PHE A 415 -15.82 10.14 -12.63
N ASP A 416 -15.40 10.67 -11.48
CA ASP A 416 -15.31 12.11 -11.19
C ASP A 416 -14.03 12.34 -10.38
N LEU A 417 -13.00 12.82 -11.07
CA LEU A 417 -11.64 12.95 -10.58
C LEU A 417 -11.31 14.43 -10.42
N ALA A 418 -10.62 14.79 -9.34
CA ALA A 418 -10.25 16.17 -9.08
C ALA A 418 -8.95 16.31 -8.28
N ALA A 419 -8.13 17.28 -8.67
CA ALA A 419 -6.86 17.62 -8.05
C ALA A 419 -6.60 19.13 -8.05
N GLY A 420 -5.62 19.55 -7.25
CA GLY A 420 -5.27 20.96 -7.05
C GLY A 420 -6.23 21.71 -6.12
N ALA A 421 -5.74 22.80 -5.52
CA ALA A 421 -6.56 23.65 -4.67
C ALA A 421 -7.68 24.29 -5.51
N GLY A 422 -8.94 24.11 -5.09
CA GLY A 422 -10.09 24.59 -5.86
C GLY A 422 -10.49 23.72 -7.04
N ASN A 423 -9.94 22.49 -7.17
CA ASN A 423 -10.21 21.56 -8.27
C ASN A 423 -9.84 22.14 -9.66
N ILE A 424 -8.69 22.82 -9.73
CA ILE A 424 -8.11 23.36 -10.99
C ILE A 424 -7.74 22.28 -12.01
N ILE A 425 -7.81 21.00 -11.62
CA ILE A 425 -7.73 19.87 -12.55
C ILE A 425 -8.92 18.96 -12.24
N ARG A 426 -9.74 18.67 -13.26
CA ARG A 426 -10.92 17.83 -13.13
C ARG A 426 -11.16 16.99 -14.38
N ALA A 427 -11.50 15.73 -14.19
CA ALA A 427 -11.97 14.85 -15.26
C ALA A 427 -13.27 14.17 -14.83
N VAL A 428 -14.30 14.26 -15.68
CA VAL A 428 -15.58 13.58 -15.46
C VAL A 428 -15.94 12.83 -16.72
N GLY A 429 -16.18 11.53 -16.61
CA GLY A 429 -16.55 10.71 -17.74
C GLY A 429 -17.71 9.79 -17.42
N ASP A 430 -18.64 9.69 -18.37
CA ASP A 430 -19.71 8.71 -18.37
C ASP A 430 -19.96 8.23 -19.80
N ASN A 431 -20.26 6.94 -19.98
CA ASN A 431 -20.71 6.38 -21.25
C ASN A 431 -19.84 6.77 -22.47
N ALA A 432 -18.51 6.69 -22.32
CA ALA A 432 -17.52 7.04 -23.34
C ALA A 432 -17.50 8.51 -23.81
N SER A 433 -18.08 9.42 -23.02
CA SER A 433 -17.97 10.87 -23.16
C SER A 433 -17.27 11.44 -21.92
N ASP A 434 -16.20 12.20 -22.15
CA ASP A 434 -15.36 12.76 -21.10
C ASP A 434 -15.32 14.29 -21.18
N ARG A 435 -15.26 14.93 -20.01
CA ARG A 435 -15.02 16.35 -19.86
C ARG A 435 -13.78 16.55 -19.00
N LEU A 436 -12.87 17.39 -19.50
CA LEU A 436 -11.60 17.68 -18.88
C LEU A 436 -11.44 19.18 -18.67
N HIS A 437 -11.02 19.56 -17.47
CA HIS A 437 -10.56 20.89 -17.13
C HIS A 437 -9.15 20.79 -16.53
N SER A 438 -8.21 21.62 -16.98
CA SER A 438 -6.89 21.71 -16.36
C SER A 438 -6.30 23.12 -16.47
N GLU A 439 -5.61 23.56 -15.42
CA GLU A 439 -4.87 24.82 -15.39
C GLU A 439 -3.38 24.56 -15.10
N VAL A 440 -2.48 25.14 -15.92
CA VAL A 440 -1.04 25.02 -15.76
C VAL A 440 -0.32 26.22 -16.37
N ASP A 441 0.59 26.88 -15.64
CA ASP A 441 1.38 28.03 -16.11
C ASP A 441 0.60 29.13 -16.87
N GLY A 442 -0.66 29.37 -16.48
CA GLY A 442 -1.53 30.35 -17.14
C GLY A 442 -2.28 29.85 -18.37
N TYR A 443 -1.98 28.62 -18.81
CA TYR A 443 -2.79 27.87 -19.76
C TYR A 443 -4.01 27.27 -19.05
N VAL A 444 -5.16 27.30 -19.71
CA VAL A 444 -6.38 26.62 -19.24
C VAL A 444 -7.00 25.83 -20.38
N LEU A 445 -7.23 24.54 -20.16
CA LEU A 445 -7.95 23.65 -21.06
C LEU A 445 -9.35 23.39 -20.52
N ASP A 446 -10.33 23.48 -21.41
CA ASP A 446 -11.71 23.05 -21.17
C ASP A 446 -12.15 22.23 -22.39
N LEU A 447 -12.21 20.90 -22.25
CA LEU A 447 -12.41 19.98 -23.36
C LEU A 447 -13.60 19.06 -23.13
N GLU A 448 -14.32 18.78 -24.21
CA GLU A 448 -15.29 17.69 -24.34
C GLU A 448 -14.76 16.69 -25.37
N MET A 449 -14.80 15.41 -25.01
CA MET A 449 -14.20 14.32 -25.78
C MET A 449 -15.22 13.19 -25.90
N ASP A 450 -15.56 12.82 -27.13
CA ASP A 450 -16.53 11.74 -27.40
C ASP A 450 -15.83 10.61 -28.17
N ALA A 451 -15.84 9.40 -27.61
CA ALA A 451 -15.24 8.24 -28.27
C ALA A 451 -15.94 7.95 -29.61
N THR A 452 -15.14 7.79 -30.67
CA THR A 452 -15.64 7.54 -32.03
C THR A 452 -15.72 6.05 -32.37
N LYS A 453 -15.20 5.19 -31.48
CA LYS A 453 -15.06 3.74 -31.65
C LYS A 453 -15.38 3.01 -30.34
N PRO A 454 -15.74 1.72 -30.40
CA PRO A 454 -15.75 0.88 -29.21
C PRO A 454 -14.40 0.90 -28.48
N PRO A 455 -14.40 0.73 -27.15
CA PRO A 455 -13.17 0.60 -26.38
C PRO A 455 -12.29 -0.53 -26.90
N ALA A 456 -10.99 -0.26 -27.03
CA ALA A 456 -9.98 -1.24 -27.34
C ALA A 456 -9.65 -2.04 -26.07
N LEU A 457 -10.15 -3.27 -25.98
CA LEU A 457 -9.83 -4.19 -24.89
C LEU A 457 -8.49 -4.85 -25.16
N HIS A 458 -7.41 -4.31 -24.60
CA HIS A 458 -6.10 -4.94 -24.69
C HIS A 458 -6.13 -6.30 -24.00
N TYR A 459 -5.38 -7.27 -24.53
CA TYR A 459 -5.41 -8.66 -24.03
C TYR A 459 -6.80 -9.31 -24.02
N GLY A 460 -7.74 -8.79 -24.83
CA GLY A 460 -9.13 -9.26 -24.82
C GLY A 460 -9.93 -8.81 -23.60
N GLY A 461 -9.37 -7.92 -22.77
CA GLY A 461 -9.96 -7.45 -21.52
C GLY A 461 -9.62 -8.33 -20.31
N ASP A 462 -8.87 -9.41 -20.50
CA ASP A 462 -8.40 -10.26 -19.41
C ASP A 462 -7.19 -9.63 -18.69
N ALA A 463 -6.88 -10.14 -17.50
CA ALA A 463 -5.64 -9.80 -16.83
C ALA A 463 -4.44 -10.30 -17.63
N HIS A 464 -3.47 -9.43 -17.85
CA HIS A 464 -2.20 -9.77 -18.47
C HIS A 464 -1.09 -9.82 -17.41
N PRO A 465 -0.53 -11.00 -17.11
CA PRO A 465 0.59 -11.11 -16.19
C PRO A 465 1.89 -10.65 -16.86
N TYR A 466 2.65 -9.81 -16.17
CA TYR A 466 3.98 -9.42 -16.64
C TYR A 466 5.00 -10.54 -16.43
N ARG A 467 5.98 -10.63 -17.34
CA ARG A 467 7.06 -11.63 -17.25
C ARG A 467 7.93 -11.48 -16.00
N PHE A 468 7.94 -10.30 -15.41
CA PHE A 468 8.74 -9.93 -14.24
C PHE A 468 7.91 -9.84 -12.95
N GLY A 469 6.67 -10.33 -12.96
CA GLY A 469 5.74 -10.29 -11.82
C GLY A 469 4.83 -9.05 -11.83
N GLY A 470 3.68 -9.20 -11.18
CA GLY A 470 2.55 -8.28 -11.29
C GLY A 470 1.67 -8.59 -12.50
N TYR A 471 0.58 -7.85 -12.65
CA TYR A 471 -0.37 -8.00 -13.75
C TYR A 471 -1.08 -6.68 -14.05
N THR A 472 -1.68 -6.59 -15.24
CA THR A 472 -2.48 -5.45 -15.66
C THR A 472 -3.80 -5.86 -16.28
N TYR A 473 -4.86 -5.12 -15.96
CA TYR A 473 -6.03 -4.95 -16.82
C TYR A 473 -5.87 -3.64 -17.58
N TYR A 474 -6.23 -3.63 -18.85
CA TYR A 474 -5.95 -2.47 -19.69
C TYR A 474 -6.96 -2.35 -20.84
N TYR A 475 -7.56 -1.18 -20.97
CA TYR A 475 -8.30 -0.81 -22.17
C TYR A 475 -8.10 0.67 -22.51
N SER A 476 -8.42 1.03 -23.75
CA SER A 476 -8.34 2.40 -24.24
C SER A 476 -9.59 2.84 -24.97
N ARG A 477 -9.86 4.15 -25.00
CA ARG A 477 -10.69 4.79 -26.02
C ARG A 477 -9.72 5.46 -26.99
N VAL A 478 -9.38 4.72 -28.04
CA VAL A 478 -8.22 5.01 -28.90
C VAL A 478 -8.41 6.21 -29.85
N SER A 479 -9.63 6.71 -30.00
CA SER A 479 -9.88 7.91 -30.79
C SER A 479 -11.15 8.63 -30.31
N MET A 480 -10.96 9.78 -29.68
CA MET A 480 -12.03 10.62 -29.14
C MET A 480 -12.06 11.96 -29.88
N GLN A 481 -13.20 12.27 -30.49
CA GLN A 481 -13.41 13.56 -31.14
C GLN A 481 -13.41 14.64 -30.06
N THR A 482 -12.46 15.57 -30.15
CA THR A 482 -12.21 16.56 -29.10
C THR A 482 -12.60 17.95 -29.58
N ARG A 483 -13.34 18.68 -28.75
CA ARG A 483 -13.72 20.08 -28.95
C ARG A 483 -13.62 20.84 -27.64
N GLY A 484 -13.41 22.14 -27.71
CA GLY A 484 -13.42 22.95 -26.51
C GLY A 484 -12.68 24.27 -26.67
N THR A 485 -12.03 24.70 -25.60
CA THR A 485 -11.22 25.91 -25.59
C THR A 485 -9.88 25.70 -24.91
N ILE A 486 -8.88 26.43 -25.39
CA ILE A 486 -7.63 26.67 -24.69
C ILE A 486 -7.46 28.16 -24.46
N ARG A 487 -7.11 28.56 -23.23
CA ARG A 487 -6.72 29.93 -22.91
C ARG A 487 -5.21 29.99 -22.78
N VAL A 488 -4.58 30.91 -23.49
CA VAL A 488 -3.13 31.17 -23.46
C VAL A 488 -2.93 32.67 -23.26
N ASP A 489 -2.14 33.07 -22.26
CA ASP A 489 -1.86 34.48 -21.94
C ASP A 489 -3.12 35.37 -21.83
N GLY A 490 -4.21 34.80 -21.28
CA GLY A 490 -5.48 35.50 -21.12
C GLY A 490 -6.35 35.59 -22.39
N LYS A 491 -5.89 35.10 -23.54
CA LYS A 491 -6.70 34.96 -24.76
C LYS A 491 -7.23 33.54 -24.91
N THR A 492 -8.53 33.41 -25.10
CA THR A 492 -9.20 32.12 -25.32
C THR A 492 -9.34 31.82 -26.80
N TYR A 493 -8.97 30.61 -27.20
CA TYR A 493 -9.09 30.06 -28.55
C TYR A 493 -10.04 28.88 -28.53
N ARG A 494 -10.88 28.75 -29.56
CA ARG A 494 -11.60 27.49 -29.82
C ARG A 494 -10.64 26.48 -30.41
N VAL A 495 -10.77 25.23 -29.98
CA VAL A 495 -9.95 24.13 -30.45
C VAL A 495 -10.78 22.94 -30.88
N THR A 496 -10.23 22.21 -31.84
CA THR A 496 -10.71 20.90 -32.28
C THR A 496 -9.52 19.95 -32.36
N GLY A 497 -9.75 18.65 -32.21
CA GLY A 497 -8.67 17.70 -32.16
C GLY A 497 -9.10 16.25 -31.98
N THR A 498 -8.10 15.41 -31.69
CA THR A 498 -8.29 14.02 -31.27
C THR A 498 -7.61 13.81 -29.93
N SER A 499 -8.23 12.95 -29.11
CA SER A 499 -7.67 12.52 -27.85
C SER A 499 -7.72 11.00 -27.74
N TRP A 500 -6.80 10.47 -26.95
CA TRP A 500 -6.70 9.09 -26.54
C TRP A 500 -6.92 9.01 -25.03
N PHE A 501 -7.67 8.01 -24.59
CA PHE A 501 -7.86 7.72 -23.17
C PHE A 501 -7.40 6.31 -22.84
N ASP A 502 -6.58 6.19 -21.80
CA ASP A 502 -6.14 4.93 -21.21
C ASP A 502 -6.70 4.74 -19.81
N ARG A 503 -7.16 3.52 -19.57
CA ARG A 503 -7.52 3.03 -18.26
C ARG A 503 -6.76 1.76 -17.98
N GLN A 504 -5.89 1.82 -16.97
CA GLN A 504 -5.07 0.68 -16.56
C GLN A 504 -5.14 0.49 -15.05
N TYR A 505 -5.16 -0.76 -14.59
CA TYR A 505 -5.22 -1.10 -13.17
C TYR A 505 -4.71 -2.52 -12.90
N GLY A 506 -4.11 -2.72 -11.72
CA GLY A 506 -3.54 -4.01 -11.33
C GLY A 506 -2.37 -3.87 -10.34
N GLU A 507 -1.49 -4.87 -10.36
CA GLU A 507 -0.20 -4.86 -9.67
C GLU A 507 0.87 -4.30 -10.62
N LEU A 508 1.04 -2.98 -10.63
CA LEU A 508 1.82 -2.26 -11.64
C LEU A 508 3.15 -1.67 -11.14
N TYR A 509 3.45 -1.82 -9.84
CA TYR A 509 4.67 -1.26 -9.24
C TYR A 509 5.96 -1.73 -9.93
N GLN A 510 6.02 -3.01 -10.28
CA GLN A 510 7.19 -3.60 -10.93
C GLN A 510 7.46 -2.95 -12.30
N ALA A 511 6.39 -2.66 -13.06
CA ALA A 511 6.49 -1.98 -14.34
C ALA A 511 6.96 -0.51 -14.18
N ILE A 512 6.41 0.22 -13.20
CA ILE A 512 6.79 1.62 -12.90
C ILE A 512 8.26 1.76 -12.50
N VAL A 513 8.78 0.82 -11.72
CA VAL A 513 10.18 0.86 -11.30
C VAL A 513 11.11 0.45 -12.45
N LYS A 514 10.68 -0.45 -13.34
CA LYS A 514 11.43 -0.78 -14.56
C LYS A 514 11.49 0.39 -15.54
N GLY A 515 10.39 1.11 -15.69
CA GLY A 515 10.23 2.13 -16.72
C GLY A 515 9.84 1.52 -18.05
N TRP A 516 9.46 2.37 -18.99
CA TRP A 516 8.92 1.97 -20.28
C TRP A 516 9.10 3.04 -21.34
N GLN A 517 8.95 2.62 -22.58
CA GLN A 517 8.53 3.49 -23.68
C GLN A 517 7.14 3.05 -24.12
N TRP A 518 6.20 3.99 -24.21
CA TRP A 518 4.82 3.74 -24.60
C TRP A 518 4.42 4.68 -25.73
N PHE A 519 3.60 4.17 -26.66
CA PHE A 519 3.14 4.89 -27.84
C PHE A 519 1.63 4.73 -28.01
N ALA A 520 0.92 5.85 -28.12
CA ALA A 520 -0.40 5.92 -28.75
C ALA A 520 -0.24 6.57 -30.12
N ILE A 521 -0.45 5.80 -31.18
CA ILE A 521 -0.32 6.25 -32.58
C ILE A 521 -1.72 6.27 -33.20
N GLU A 522 -2.16 7.44 -33.65
CA GLU A 522 -3.37 7.64 -34.43
C GLU A 522 -3.00 7.91 -35.90
N LEU A 523 -3.36 7.01 -36.80
CA LEU A 523 -3.11 7.12 -38.24
C LEU A 523 -4.30 7.76 -38.97
N ASP A 524 -4.01 8.55 -40.00
CA ASP A 524 -5.02 9.28 -40.81
C ASP A 524 -5.91 8.35 -41.64
N ASP A 525 -5.49 7.10 -41.85
CA ASP A 525 -6.32 6.05 -42.46
C ASP A 525 -7.36 5.46 -41.49
N GLY A 526 -7.40 5.99 -40.27
CA GLY A 526 -8.33 5.63 -39.21
C GLY A 526 -7.84 4.50 -38.32
N ARG A 527 -6.65 3.93 -38.51
CA ARG A 527 -6.10 2.90 -37.60
C ARG A 527 -5.46 3.52 -36.35
N GLN A 528 -5.41 2.76 -35.27
CA GLN A 528 -4.69 3.12 -34.04
C GLN A 528 -3.75 2.00 -33.62
N LEU A 529 -2.56 2.37 -33.15
CA LEU A 529 -1.57 1.44 -32.61
C LEU A 529 -1.25 1.85 -31.17
N MET A 530 -1.40 0.92 -30.23
CA MET A 530 -0.84 1.04 -28.89
C MET A 530 0.36 0.11 -28.83
N LEU A 531 1.54 0.63 -28.51
CA LEU A 531 2.76 -0.16 -28.40
C LEU A 531 3.48 0.21 -27.11
N TYR A 532 4.06 -0.77 -26.43
CA TYR A 532 4.99 -0.48 -25.35
C TYR A 532 6.13 -1.49 -25.28
N ASP A 533 7.26 -1.00 -24.76
CA ASP A 533 8.36 -1.83 -24.27
C ASP A 533 8.61 -1.49 -22.80
N ILE A 534 8.49 -2.49 -21.91
CA ILE A 534 8.97 -2.36 -20.53
C ILE A 534 10.47 -2.60 -20.52
N LEU A 535 11.20 -1.64 -19.94
CA LEU A 535 12.66 -1.68 -19.89
C LEU A 535 13.13 -2.82 -18.97
N GLY A 536 14.24 -3.46 -19.33
CA GLY A 536 14.80 -4.56 -18.55
C GLY A 536 16.11 -5.07 -19.12
N ARG A 537 16.70 -6.06 -18.45
CA ARG A 537 17.78 -6.85 -19.06
C ARG A 537 17.23 -7.62 -20.26
N ALA A 538 18.06 -8.03 -21.21
CA ALA A 538 17.61 -8.61 -22.49
C ALA A 538 16.57 -9.74 -22.37
N ASN A 539 16.59 -10.54 -21.30
CA ASN A 539 15.63 -11.62 -21.03
C ASN A 539 14.37 -11.19 -20.25
N GLU A 540 14.29 -9.93 -19.82
CA GLU A 540 13.21 -9.32 -19.04
C GLU A 540 12.48 -8.21 -19.79
N VAL A 541 12.95 -7.81 -20.99
CA VAL A 541 12.22 -6.87 -21.84
C VAL A 541 10.91 -7.49 -22.27
N GLU A 542 9.83 -6.80 -21.98
CA GLU A 542 8.49 -7.17 -22.40
C GLU A 542 8.00 -6.18 -23.44
N ARG A 543 7.69 -6.70 -24.64
CA ARG A 543 7.13 -5.93 -25.75
C ARG A 543 5.73 -6.42 -26.05
N SER A 544 4.78 -5.51 -26.10
CA SER A 544 3.39 -5.82 -26.41
C SER A 544 2.72 -4.62 -27.05
N GLY A 545 1.60 -4.88 -27.71
CA GLY A 545 0.79 -3.82 -28.28
C GLY A 545 -0.52 -4.34 -28.81
N SER A 546 -1.24 -3.46 -29.51
CA SER A 546 -2.46 -3.78 -30.22
C SER A 546 -2.65 -2.86 -31.41
N VAL A 547 -3.40 -3.35 -32.40
CA VAL A 547 -3.89 -2.57 -33.53
C VAL A 547 -5.40 -2.53 -33.48
N THR A 548 -5.96 -1.33 -33.56
CA THR A 548 -7.39 -1.09 -33.74
C THR A 548 -7.62 -0.63 -35.17
N ASP A 549 -8.43 -1.38 -35.92
CA ASP A 549 -8.73 -1.05 -37.30
C ASP A 549 -9.70 0.16 -37.44
N ALA A 550 -9.90 0.63 -38.67
CA ALA A 550 -10.80 1.75 -38.95
C ALA A 550 -12.25 1.50 -38.50
N GLN A 551 -12.66 0.24 -38.34
CA GLN A 551 -13.98 -0.18 -37.87
C GLN A 551 -14.05 -0.34 -36.34
N GLY A 552 -12.94 -0.13 -35.63
CA GLY A 552 -12.87 -0.24 -34.17
C GLY A 552 -12.63 -1.65 -33.64
N ARG A 553 -12.26 -2.61 -34.49
CA ARG A 553 -11.89 -3.96 -34.03
C ARG A 553 -10.44 -3.96 -33.59
N THR A 554 -10.21 -4.38 -32.35
CA THR A 554 -8.88 -4.44 -31.74
C THR A 554 -8.32 -5.85 -31.84
N ARG A 555 -7.05 -5.96 -32.25
CA ARG A 555 -6.27 -7.21 -32.26
C ARG A 555 -4.97 -7.00 -31.48
N PRO A 556 -4.58 -7.91 -30.57
CA PRO A 556 -3.27 -7.84 -29.93
C PRO A 556 -2.14 -8.05 -30.95
N LEU A 557 -1.02 -7.38 -30.71
CA LEU A 557 0.25 -7.52 -31.42
C LEU A 557 1.28 -8.13 -30.47
N ALA A 558 1.81 -9.29 -30.83
CA ALA A 558 2.94 -9.88 -30.13
C ALA A 558 4.22 -9.09 -30.42
N GLY A 559 5.18 -9.10 -29.49
CA GLY A 559 6.44 -8.36 -29.62
C GLY A 559 7.35 -8.74 -30.80
N HIS A 560 7.01 -9.76 -31.59
CA HIS A 560 7.71 -10.10 -32.84
C HIS A 560 6.98 -9.60 -34.10
N GLU A 561 5.74 -9.11 -33.97
CA GLU A 561 4.94 -8.52 -35.06
C GLU A 561 5.27 -7.04 -35.29
N PHE A 562 6.00 -6.43 -34.36
CA PHE A 562 6.45 -5.04 -34.48
C PHE A 562 7.88 -4.84 -33.98
N ALA A 563 8.49 -3.75 -34.42
CA ALA A 563 9.79 -3.29 -33.96
C ALA A 563 9.80 -1.77 -33.78
N VAL A 564 10.50 -1.31 -32.74
CA VAL A 564 10.73 0.12 -32.45
C VAL A 564 12.23 0.36 -32.46
N GLU A 565 12.71 1.12 -33.44
CA GLU A 565 14.11 1.53 -33.58
C GLU A 565 14.24 3.01 -33.19
N VAL A 566 15.11 3.32 -32.24
CA VAL A 566 15.40 4.70 -31.82
C VAL A 566 16.30 5.37 -32.85
N LEU A 567 15.85 6.49 -33.42
CA LEU A 567 16.57 7.22 -34.47
C LEU A 567 17.48 8.32 -33.92
N GLY A 568 17.24 8.78 -32.69
CA GLY A 568 17.96 9.88 -32.08
C GLY A 568 17.74 9.94 -30.56
N HIS A 569 18.50 10.81 -29.91
CA HIS A 569 18.38 11.07 -28.47
C HIS A 569 18.40 12.56 -28.20
N TRP A 570 17.63 13.00 -27.21
CA TRP A 570 17.65 14.35 -26.66
C TRP A 570 18.17 14.31 -25.23
N LYS A 571 19.11 15.21 -24.92
CA LYS A 571 19.64 15.37 -23.57
C LYS A 571 18.98 16.58 -22.91
N SER A 572 18.29 16.36 -21.80
CA SER A 572 17.67 17.44 -21.04
C SER A 572 18.73 18.42 -20.54
N PRO A 573 18.57 19.73 -20.82
CA PRO A 573 19.42 20.77 -20.22
C PRO A 573 19.07 21.01 -18.74
N HIS A 574 17.92 20.51 -18.25
CA HIS A 574 17.42 20.76 -16.90
C HIS A 574 17.89 19.71 -15.90
N THR A 575 17.79 18.43 -16.27
CA THR A 575 18.10 17.27 -15.41
C THR A 575 19.40 16.58 -15.82
N GLY A 576 19.84 16.77 -17.07
CA GLY A 576 20.95 16.03 -17.67
C GLY A 576 20.57 14.63 -18.18
N CYS A 577 19.32 14.21 -18.04
CA CYS A 577 18.81 12.93 -18.54
C CYS A 577 18.89 12.84 -20.06
N THR A 578 18.95 11.61 -20.59
CA THR A 578 18.99 11.36 -22.05
C THR A 578 17.82 10.48 -22.43
N TYR A 579 16.94 11.01 -23.27
CA TYR A 579 15.72 10.36 -23.74
C TYR A 579 15.85 9.99 -25.22
N PRO A 580 15.32 8.83 -25.65
CA PRO A 580 15.02 8.59 -27.05
C PRO A 580 14.21 9.75 -27.65
N SER A 581 14.55 10.15 -28.87
CA SER A 581 13.93 11.28 -29.55
C SER A 581 13.90 10.98 -31.05
N GLY A 582 12.74 10.53 -31.53
CA GLY A 582 12.53 10.05 -32.88
C GLY A 582 12.64 8.52 -32.97
N TRP A 583 11.66 7.90 -33.63
CA TRP A 583 11.55 6.44 -33.72
C TRP A 583 11.12 5.99 -35.12
N ARG A 584 11.65 4.85 -35.56
CA ARG A 584 11.11 4.08 -36.66
C ARG A 584 10.33 2.90 -36.10
N VAL A 585 9.02 2.90 -36.34
CA VAL A 585 8.09 1.85 -35.92
C VAL A 585 7.74 1.00 -37.13
N THR A 586 8.00 -0.30 -37.06
CA THR A 586 7.61 -1.25 -38.11
C THR A 586 6.53 -2.19 -37.59
N VAL A 587 5.41 -2.33 -38.30
CA VAL A 587 4.31 -3.25 -37.97
C VAL A 587 3.87 -3.99 -39.23
N ASN A 588 3.95 -5.32 -39.26
CA ASN A 588 3.53 -6.16 -40.41
C ASN A 588 4.00 -5.61 -41.78
N ASP A 589 5.30 -5.27 -41.89
CA ASP A 589 5.98 -4.68 -43.07
C ASP A 589 5.68 -3.20 -43.38
N GLU A 590 4.78 -2.55 -42.65
CA GLU A 590 4.58 -1.09 -42.75
C GLU A 590 5.57 -0.36 -41.84
N VAL A 591 6.16 0.73 -42.36
CA VAL A 591 7.13 1.55 -41.64
C VAL A 591 6.55 2.94 -41.40
N PHE A 592 6.60 3.36 -40.13
CA PHE A 592 6.20 4.67 -39.66
C PHE A 592 7.39 5.36 -39.00
N GLU A 593 7.53 6.66 -39.20
CA GLU A 593 8.47 7.49 -38.44
C GLU A 593 7.69 8.40 -37.49
N VAL A 594 7.97 8.24 -36.19
CA VAL A 594 7.40 9.04 -35.10
C VAL A 594 8.43 10.09 -34.69
N GLN A 595 8.06 11.36 -34.73
CA GLN A 595 8.97 12.47 -34.43
C GLN A 595 8.34 13.45 -33.43
N PRO A 596 9.04 13.81 -32.32
CA PRO A 596 8.53 14.80 -31.37
C PRO A 596 8.26 16.15 -32.03
N MET A 597 7.13 16.77 -31.72
CA MET A 597 6.78 18.11 -32.20
C MET A 597 7.62 19.19 -31.53
N VAL A 598 7.93 18.98 -30.25
CA VAL A 598 8.84 19.78 -29.41
C VAL A 598 9.82 18.81 -28.76
N ARG A 599 11.10 19.17 -28.64
CA ARG A 599 12.11 18.26 -28.05
C ARG A 599 12.04 18.21 -26.53
N ASP A 600 11.89 19.38 -25.91
CA ASP A 600 11.81 19.52 -24.46
C ASP A 600 10.36 19.35 -24.02
N GLN A 601 9.97 18.10 -23.75
CA GLN A 601 8.68 17.72 -23.18
C GLN A 601 8.90 16.92 -21.89
N GLU A 602 9.92 17.30 -21.13
CA GLU A 602 10.31 16.64 -19.87
C GLU A 602 9.45 17.15 -18.70
N LEU A 603 8.74 16.21 -18.06
CA LEU A 603 7.98 16.46 -16.85
C LEU A 603 8.89 16.33 -15.62
N ARG A 604 9.32 17.50 -15.13
CA ARG A 604 10.33 17.63 -14.06
C ARG A 604 9.66 17.77 -12.71
N ALA A 605 8.95 16.73 -12.28
CA ALA A 605 8.22 16.74 -11.04
C ALA A 605 9.16 16.98 -9.83
N LYS A 606 8.85 18.02 -9.03
CA LYS A 606 9.62 18.41 -7.84
C LYS A 606 9.12 17.64 -6.63
N HIS A 607 9.51 16.39 -6.57
CA HIS A 607 9.20 15.53 -5.44
C HIS A 607 10.02 15.96 -4.21
N GLY A 608 9.47 16.85 -3.37
CA GLY A 608 10.24 17.50 -2.30
C GLY A 608 10.81 16.53 -1.26
N PHE A 609 10.06 15.51 -0.87
CA PHE A 609 10.42 14.52 0.17
C PHE A 609 10.45 13.07 -0.33
N TRP A 610 10.13 12.85 -1.60
CA TRP A 610 10.06 11.54 -2.27
C TRP A 610 10.88 11.61 -3.56
N PRO A 611 11.52 10.55 -4.07
CA PRO A 611 12.08 10.55 -5.41
C PRO A 611 11.09 9.87 -6.36
N GLY A 612 10.14 10.61 -6.92
CA GLY A 612 9.20 10.05 -7.89
C GLY A 612 9.77 9.90 -9.30
N PRO A 613 9.03 9.23 -10.20
CA PRO A 613 9.45 9.04 -11.58
C PRO A 613 9.55 10.38 -12.33
N GLU A 614 10.60 10.52 -13.12
CA GLU A 614 10.74 11.60 -14.10
C GLU A 614 10.25 11.06 -15.45
N TYR A 615 9.32 11.78 -16.07
CA TYR A 615 8.70 11.40 -17.33
C TYR A 615 9.14 12.34 -18.46
N TRP A 616 9.06 11.85 -19.69
CA TRP A 616 9.00 12.68 -20.88
C TRP A 616 7.70 12.34 -21.61
N GLU A 617 6.87 13.35 -21.83
CA GLU A 617 5.46 13.25 -22.24
C GLU A 617 5.26 13.98 -23.56
N GLY A 618 5.45 13.25 -24.67
CA GLY A 618 5.75 13.89 -25.94
C GLY A 618 4.69 13.78 -27.01
N ALA A 619 4.04 14.90 -27.31
CA ALA A 619 3.29 15.08 -28.55
C ALA A 619 4.24 14.95 -29.76
N SER A 620 3.86 14.09 -30.70
CA SER A 620 4.65 13.67 -31.85
C SER A 620 3.82 13.62 -33.13
N THR A 621 4.49 13.78 -34.28
CA THR A 621 3.92 13.54 -35.61
C THR A 621 4.30 12.17 -36.13
N VAL A 622 3.46 11.61 -37.01
CA VAL A 622 3.70 10.30 -37.66
C VAL A 622 3.73 10.50 -39.17
N SER A 623 4.69 9.86 -39.83
CA SER A 623 4.80 9.82 -41.29
C SER A 623 5.22 8.42 -41.78
N GLY A 624 5.24 8.19 -43.08
CA GLY A 624 5.63 6.90 -43.68
C GLY A 624 4.47 6.22 -44.39
N ALA A 625 4.16 4.97 -44.04
CA ALA A 625 3.07 4.21 -44.63
C ALA A 625 1.70 4.89 -44.48
N SER A 626 1.50 5.65 -43.41
CA SER A 626 0.39 6.58 -43.23
C SER A 626 0.87 7.81 -42.45
N GLN A 627 0.22 8.94 -42.67
CA GLN A 627 0.42 10.14 -41.85
C GLN A 627 -0.41 10.01 -40.56
N GLY A 628 -0.08 10.80 -39.56
CA GLY A 628 -0.86 10.81 -38.34
C GLY A 628 -0.18 11.56 -37.20
N ARG A 629 -0.61 11.23 -35.99
CA ARG A 629 -0.16 11.84 -34.74
C ARG A 629 0.11 10.76 -33.71
N ALA A 630 0.98 11.06 -32.76
CA ALA A 630 1.26 10.15 -31.68
C ALA A 630 1.56 10.89 -30.38
N TYR A 631 1.28 10.23 -29.28
CA TYR A 631 1.84 10.59 -27.98
C TYR A 631 2.81 9.50 -27.54
N VAL A 632 3.95 9.92 -26.99
CA VAL A 632 4.99 9.00 -26.53
C VAL A 632 5.34 9.33 -25.09
N GLU A 633 5.21 8.35 -24.21
CA GLU A 633 5.58 8.45 -22.80
C GLU A 633 6.85 7.67 -22.55
N LEU A 634 7.82 8.29 -21.87
CA LEU A 634 9.09 7.68 -21.49
C LEU A 634 9.29 7.77 -19.98
N ASN A 635 9.41 6.61 -19.34
CA ASN A 635 9.70 6.48 -17.91
C ASN A 635 11.00 5.69 -17.69
N GLY A 636 11.82 6.12 -16.73
CA GLY A 636 13.01 5.37 -16.28
C GLY A 636 14.34 5.77 -16.94
N PHE A 637 14.32 6.65 -17.95
CA PHE A 637 15.50 7.09 -18.70
C PHE A 637 16.45 8.03 -17.92
N CYS A 638 15.98 8.56 -16.79
CA CYS A 638 16.80 9.37 -15.87
C CYS A 638 17.60 8.57 -14.84
N ARG A 639 17.37 7.26 -14.70
CA ARG A 639 17.87 6.46 -13.56
C ARG A 639 19.34 5.98 -13.70
N GLY A 640 20.13 6.59 -14.59
CA GLY A 640 21.53 6.20 -14.85
C GLY A 640 21.66 4.95 -15.75
N ALA A 641 22.88 4.44 -15.94
CA ALA A 641 23.25 3.46 -16.98
C ALA A 641 22.41 2.17 -17.01
N GLU A 642 21.72 1.78 -15.93
CA GLU A 642 20.80 0.63 -15.94
C GLU A 642 19.52 0.88 -16.77
N GLY A 643 19.05 2.12 -16.89
CA GLY A 643 17.93 2.48 -17.77
C GLY A 643 18.29 2.53 -19.26
N THR A 644 19.58 2.68 -19.58
CA THR A 644 20.10 2.77 -20.95
C THR A 644 20.48 1.40 -21.53
N LEU A 645 20.58 0.35 -20.71
CA LEU A 645 21.09 -0.97 -21.10
C LEU A 645 20.12 -1.81 -21.96
N ALA A 646 18.91 -1.33 -22.25
CA ALA A 646 17.88 -2.11 -22.95
C ALA A 646 17.74 -1.82 -24.46
N LEU A 647 18.40 -0.78 -24.99
CA LEU A 647 18.13 -0.27 -26.35
C LEU A 647 19.34 -0.27 -27.31
N ASN A 648 20.45 -0.93 -26.92
CA ASN A 648 21.57 -1.18 -27.83
C ASN A 648 21.41 -2.48 -28.63
#